data_AF-A0A0N8R656-F1
#
_entry.id   AF-A0A0N8R656-F1
#
_cell.length_a   1.000
_cell.length_b   1.000
_cell.length_c   1.000
_cell.angle_alpha   90.00
_cell.angle_beta   90.00
_cell.angle_gamma   90.00
#
_symmetry.space_group_name_H-M   'P 1'
#
loop_
_entity.id
_entity.type
_entity.pdbx_description
1 polymer ?
#
loop_
_entity_poly.entity_id
_entity_poly.type
_entity_poly.pdbx_seq_one_letter_code
_entity_poly.pdbx_strand_id
1 'polypeptide(L)'
;MAKTDAQIHRQARLLNPTVKSHLAYILLSGFALMVMYTLLRIGLLVYNREMIGDTPASTFLEALFNGTRFDLRLTMYLLIPLVLSLFSARAMAARGFFRFWLTLVGSITLFFGLMEMDFYREFHQRLNGLVFQYVKEDPKTVLSMLWYGFPVVRYLLAWAIVTWLLSLVFKGIDRLTRPRLVTTKGTQTVSTVAPWYMRVGVFVLVLLVMVVCIRGTLRQGPPLRWGDAYTTDSNFANQLGLNGTLTLITAAKSRMSEDRDNIWKATLPQAEAQQTVRDMLLTSHEKLVEPDIAAVRRDFTPLVENTLPIRNVVVILMESFAGHSVGALGNDANITPYFDKLSKEGLLFDHFFSNGTHTHQGMFATMACFPNLPGFEYLMQTPEGSHKLSGLPQLLSAGRNYDDVYVYNGNFAWDNQSGFFSNQGMTNFVGREDFVNPVFSDPTWGVSDQDMFDRGAQELKARQDGKPFYALLQTLSNHTPYALPDPLPVERVTGHGSLDEHLTAMRYADWALGQFFEKAKKEPYYKNTLFVVLGDHGFGNDKQLTEMDLGRFNVPLLLIGPGVQEKFGQRSSIVGTQVDVVPTIMGRLGGLNRNQCWGRDLLNLPEGDKGFGVIKPSGSEQVVAIISGNRILIEPTEMPAKLLTYTLGAKPSAEEVPDAPDTQELKRKLESFLQTATKSLLDNTAGVEASKNRN
;
A
#
# COMPACT_ATOMS: atom_id res chain seq x y z
N MET A 1 24.50 62.00 -31.73
CA MET A 1 23.53 60.98 -32.20
C MET A 1 23.50 59.69 -31.38
N ALA A 2 24.11 59.59 -30.18
CA ALA A 2 24.14 58.35 -29.39
C ALA A 2 23.21 58.32 -28.14
N LYS A 3 22.42 59.37 -27.89
CA LYS A 3 21.49 59.44 -26.73
C LYS A 3 20.06 59.00 -27.05
N THR A 4 19.70 58.83 -28.31
CA THR A 4 18.32 58.54 -28.76
C THR A 4 18.00 57.05 -28.77
N ASP A 5 18.92 56.17 -29.17
CA ASP A 5 18.67 54.72 -29.23
C ASP A 5 18.53 54.07 -27.85
N ALA A 6 19.30 54.54 -26.85
CA ALA A 6 19.17 54.07 -25.47
C ALA A 6 17.82 54.47 -24.85
N GLN A 7 17.24 55.60 -25.26
CA GLN A 7 15.95 56.09 -24.75
C GLN A 7 14.76 55.41 -25.44
N ILE A 8 14.88 55.10 -26.74
CA ILE A 8 13.91 54.31 -27.51
C ILE A 8 13.87 52.86 -27.00
N HIS A 9 15.02 52.24 -26.71
CA HIS A 9 15.06 50.91 -26.09
C HIS A 9 14.58 50.88 -24.64
N ARG A 10 14.68 52.00 -23.90
CA ARG A 10 14.16 52.11 -22.52
C ARG A 10 12.66 52.40 -22.48
N GLN A 11 12.10 53.11 -23.48
CA GLN A 11 10.66 53.34 -23.64
C GLN A 11 9.90 52.11 -24.14
N ALA A 12 10.53 51.20 -24.87
CA ALA A 12 9.92 49.92 -25.26
C ALA A 12 9.63 48.97 -24.06
N ARG A 13 10.16 49.27 -22.86
CA ARG A 13 10.06 48.41 -21.66
C ARG A 13 8.81 48.59 -20.80
N LEU A 14 7.94 49.55 -21.09
CA LEU A 14 6.72 49.79 -20.31
C LEU A 14 5.50 49.98 -21.22
N LEU A 15 5.18 48.97 -22.03
CA LEU A 15 3.83 48.87 -22.56
C LEU A 15 2.90 48.51 -21.40
N ASN A 16 2.02 49.45 -21.07
CA ASN A 16 0.98 49.30 -20.06
C ASN A 16 0.20 48.00 -20.27
N PRO A 17 0.07 47.11 -19.27
CA PRO A 17 -0.66 45.86 -19.43
C PRO A 17 -2.14 46.15 -19.69
N THR A 18 -2.70 45.51 -20.71
CA THR A 18 -4.15 45.58 -20.97
C THR A 18 -4.84 44.36 -20.36
N VAL A 19 -6.13 44.50 -20.04
CA VAL A 19 -6.91 43.37 -19.50
C VAL A 19 -6.97 42.22 -20.49
N LYS A 20 -7.22 42.51 -21.77
CA LYS A 20 -7.22 41.51 -22.85
C LYS A 20 -5.89 40.74 -22.92
N SER A 21 -4.77 41.46 -22.87
CA SER A 21 -3.43 40.88 -22.92
C SER A 21 -3.13 40.03 -21.67
N HIS A 22 -3.63 40.46 -20.50
CA HIS A 22 -3.50 39.72 -19.26
C HIS A 22 -4.35 38.44 -19.24
N LEU A 23 -5.60 38.50 -19.69
CA LEU A 23 -6.48 37.33 -19.83
C LEU A 23 -5.93 36.31 -20.82
N ALA A 24 -5.44 36.75 -21.99
CA ALA A 24 -4.83 35.86 -22.97
C ALA A 24 -3.63 35.10 -22.38
N TYR A 25 -2.82 35.77 -21.54
CA TYR A 25 -1.70 35.12 -20.84
C TYR A 25 -2.19 34.10 -19.81
N ILE A 26 -3.23 34.41 -19.02
CA ILE A 26 -3.81 33.45 -18.07
C ILE A 26 -4.31 32.21 -18.82
N LEU A 27 -5.10 32.40 -19.87
CA LEU A 27 -5.70 31.31 -20.65
C LEU A 27 -4.66 30.43 -21.33
N LEU A 28 -3.68 31.03 -22.02
CA LEU A 28 -2.64 30.27 -22.71
C LEU A 28 -1.69 29.55 -21.73
N SER A 29 -1.37 30.18 -20.58
CA SER A 29 -0.58 29.52 -19.53
C SER A 29 -1.35 28.36 -18.90
N GLY A 30 -2.65 28.52 -18.66
CA GLY A 30 -3.52 27.44 -18.21
C GLY A 30 -3.58 26.30 -19.20
N PHE A 31 -3.74 26.61 -20.50
CA PHE A 31 -3.72 25.61 -21.56
C PHE A 31 -2.38 24.86 -21.62
N ALA A 32 -1.25 25.54 -21.49
CA ALA A 32 0.07 24.90 -21.46
C ALA A 32 0.22 23.91 -20.28
N LEU A 33 -0.29 24.26 -19.10
CA LEU A 33 -0.33 23.35 -17.96
C LEU A 33 -1.24 22.14 -18.22
N MET A 34 -2.42 22.34 -18.81
CA MET A 34 -3.33 21.25 -19.18
C MET A 34 -2.70 20.29 -20.20
N VAL A 35 -1.97 20.81 -21.19
CA VAL A 35 -1.23 19.98 -22.15
C VAL A 35 -0.17 19.16 -21.42
N MET A 36 0.60 19.78 -20.51
CA MET A 36 1.59 19.07 -19.71
C MET A 36 0.96 17.92 -18.90
N TYR A 37 -0.15 18.17 -18.19
CA TYR A 37 -0.82 17.13 -17.41
C TYR A 37 -1.41 16.03 -18.28
N THR A 38 -1.95 16.37 -19.45
CA THR A 38 -2.44 15.38 -20.42
C THR A 38 -1.30 14.49 -20.93
N LEU A 39 -0.14 15.09 -21.26
CA LEU A 39 1.05 14.33 -21.68
C LEU A 39 1.58 13.43 -20.56
N LEU A 40 1.56 13.89 -19.31
CA LEU A 40 1.94 13.05 -18.17
C LEU A 40 0.99 11.88 -17.98
N ARG A 41 -0.33 12.10 -18.12
CA ARG A 41 -1.32 11.02 -18.05
C ARG A 41 -1.16 10.01 -19.18
N ILE A 42 -0.90 10.48 -20.40
CA ILE A 42 -0.61 9.59 -21.54
C ILE A 42 0.70 8.83 -21.28
N GLY A 43 1.72 9.50 -20.76
CA GLY A 43 2.97 8.87 -20.34
C GLY A 43 2.74 7.75 -19.32
N LEU A 44 1.90 7.99 -18.31
CA LEU A 44 1.54 7.01 -17.29
C LEU A 44 0.85 5.79 -17.89
N LEU A 45 -0.10 6.00 -18.82
CA LEU A 45 -0.78 4.94 -19.55
C LEU A 45 0.20 4.11 -20.40
N VAL A 46 1.11 4.76 -21.13
CA VAL A 46 2.07 4.09 -22.01
C VAL A 46 3.13 3.32 -21.21
N TYR A 47 3.61 3.92 -20.12
CA TYR A 47 4.61 3.31 -19.24
C TYR A 47 4.06 2.04 -18.56
N ASN A 48 2.83 2.09 -18.08
CA ASN A 48 2.14 0.98 -17.41
C ASN A 48 1.18 0.23 -18.35
N ARG A 49 1.49 0.14 -19.64
CA ARG A 49 0.61 -0.47 -20.66
C ARG A 49 0.29 -1.94 -20.41
N GLU A 50 1.13 -2.65 -19.66
CA GLU A 50 0.91 -4.06 -19.27
C GLU A 50 -0.38 -4.18 -18.44
N MET A 51 -0.73 -3.15 -17.67
CA MET A 51 -1.94 -3.07 -16.84
C MET A 51 -3.23 -2.77 -17.63
N ILE A 52 -3.15 -2.60 -18.95
CA ILE A 52 -4.35 -2.41 -19.80
C ILE A 52 -5.17 -3.69 -19.81
N GLY A 53 -4.52 -4.85 -19.89
CA GLY A 53 -5.17 -6.17 -19.97
C GLY A 53 -6.26 -6.21 -21.04
N ASP A 54 -7.41 -6.76 -20.67
CA ASP A 54 -8.60 -6.87 -21.54
C ASP A 54 -9.50 -5.61 -21.50
N THR A 55 -9.06 -4.54 -20.84
CA THR A 55 -9.89 -3.34 -20.65
C THR A 55 -10.10 -2.60 -21.98
N PRO A 56 -11.35 -2.29 -22.39
CA PRO A 56 -11.61 -1.58 -23.64
C PRO A 56 -10.97 -0.19 -23.70
N ALA A 57 -10.52 0.22 -24.90
CA ALA A 57 -9.95 1.55 -25.11
C ALA A 57 -10.93 2.70 -24.76
N SER A 58 -12.23 2.48 -24.90
CA SER A 58 -13.27 3.45 -24.50
C SER A 58 -13.22 3.80 -23.01
N THR A 59 -12.92 2.82 -22.15
CA THR A 59 -12.75 2.99 -20.70
C THR A 59 -11.60 3.95 -20.41
N PHE A 60 -10.49 3.84 -21.14
CA PHE A 60 -9.37 4.78 -20.99
C PHE A 60 -9.68 6.16 -21.56
N LEU A 61 -10.48 6.28 -22.62
CA LEU A 61 -10.95 7.59 -23.10
C LEU A 61 -11.82 8.30 -22.06
N GLU A 62 -12.71 7.56 -21.38
CA GLU A 62 -13.49 8.08 -20.25
C GLU A 62 -12.58 8.51 -19.10
N ALA A 63 -11.61 7.68 -18.71
CA ALA A 63 -10.62 8.02 -17.69
C ALA A 63 -9.81 9.28 -18.04
N LEU A 64 -9.36 9.42 -19.29
CA LEU A 64 -8.66 10.61 -19.77
C LEU A 64 -9.55 11.85 -19.64
N PHE A 65 -10.82 11.76 -20.05
CA PHE A 65 -11.79 12.84 -19.93
C PHE A 65 -12.03 13.21 -18.46
N ASN A 66 -12.29 12.22 -17.61
CA ASN A 66 -12.47 12.41 -16.17
C ASN A 66 -11.25 13.08 -15.53
N GLY A 67 -10.04 12.67 -15.94
CA GLY A 67 -8.78 13.24 -15.52
C GLY A 67 -8.57 14.70 -15.89
N THR A 68 -9.09 15.15 -17.04
CA THR A 68 -9.02 16.58 -17.39
C THR A 68 -9.75 17.46 -16.36
N ARG A 69 -10.78 16.96 -15.67
CA ARG A 69 -11.50 17.72 -14.63
C ARG A 69 -10.62 17.94 -13.39
N PHE A 70 -9.86 16.92 -12.99
CA PHE A 70 -8.91 17.01 -11.88
C PHE A 70 -7.72 17.91 -12.24
N ASP A 71 -7.18 17.77 -13.45
CA ASP A 71 -6.11 18.65 -13.94
C ASP A 71 -6.55 20.10 -13.97
N LEU A 72 -7.76 20.36 -14.47
CA LEU A 72 -8.32 21.71 -14.56
C LEU A 72 -8.43 22.35 -13.18
N ARG A 73 -8.87 21.59 -12.17
CA ARG A 73 -8.92 22.04 -10.78
C ARG A 73 -7.53 22.44 -10.26
N LEU A 74 -6.51 21.61 -10.49
CA LEU A 74 -5.13 21.92 -10.10
C LEU A 74 -4.63 23.17 -10.83
N THR A 75 -4.84 23.26 -12.15
CA THR A 75 -4.47 24.41 -12.97
C THR A 75 -5.11 25.70 -12.44
N MET A 76 -6.39 25.68 -12.06
CA MET A 76 -7.04 26.86 -11.49
C MET A 76 -6.36 27.32 -10.19
N TYR A 77 -6.00 26.40 -9.28
CA TYR A 77 -5.26 26.77 -8.07
C TYR A 77 -3.91 27.42 -8.39
N LEU A 78 -3.16 26.89 -9.36
CA LEU A 78 -1.86 27.43 -9.76
C LEU A 78 -1.95 28.81 -10.45
N LEU A 79 -3.10 29.13 -11.06
CA LEU A 79 -3.35 30.42 -11.73
C LEU A 79 -3.85 31.53 -10.80
N ILE A 80 -4.21 31.23 -9.54
CA ILE A 80 -4.71 32.22 -8.57
C ILE A 80 -3.84 33.48 -8.50
N PRO A 81 -2.49 33.42 -8.39
CA PRO A 81 -1.66 34.63 -8.30
C PRO A 81 -1.77 35.53 -9.54
N LEU A 82 -1.99 34.96 -10.72
CA LEU A 82 -2.17 35.73 -11.95
C LEU A 82 -3.53 36.42 -11.95
N VAL A 83 -4.58 35.71 -11.53
CA VAL A 83 -5.94 36.26 -11.47
C VAL A 83 -6.05 37.37 -10.43
N LEU A 84 -5.46 37.20 -9.24
CA LEU A 84 -5.37 38.25 -8.21
C LEU A 84 -4.62 39.49 -8.71
N SER A 85 -3.73 39.34 -9.69
CA SER A 85 -3.00 40.49 -10.24
C SER A 85 -3.89 41.49 -10.99
N LEU A 86 -5.12 41.10 -11.38
CA LEU A 86 -6.09 41.99 -12.01
C LEU A 86 -6.40 43.23 -11.14
N PHE A 87 -6.28 43.14 -9.81
CA PHE A 87 -6.44 44.28 -8.90
C PHE A 87 -5.38 45.37 -9.09
N SER A 88 -4.19 45.06 -9.61
CA SER A 88 -3.08 46.01 -9.74
C SER A 88 -2.41 45.96 -11.11
N ALA A 89 -2.38 47.10 -11.82
CA ALA A 89 -1.68 47.22 -13.09
C ALA A 89 -0.17 46.91 -12.97
N ARG A 90 0.43 47.30 -11.84
CA ARG A 90 1.82 46.96 -11.52
C ARG A 90 2.01 45.45 -11.36
N ALA A 91 1.06 44.77 -10.71
CA ALA A 91 1.09 43.32 -10.57
C ALA A 91 0.91 42.63 -11.93
N MET A 92 -0.06 43.06 -12.76
CA MET A 92 -0.24 42.52 -14.12
C MET A 92 1.02 42.67 -14.99
N ALA A 93 1.79 43.76 -14.80
CA ALA A 93 3.04 44.01 -15.51
C ALA A 93 4.20 43.11 -15.03
N ALA A 94 4.10 42.48 -13.86
CA ALA A 94 5.12 41.61 -13.26
C ALA A 94 5.23 40.23 -13.93
N ARG A 95 5.18 40.18 -15.26
CA ARG A 95 5.27 38.95 -16.07
C ARG A 95 6.52 38.12 -15.79
N GLY A 96 7.63 38.74 -15.40
CA GLY A 96 8.83 38.01 -14.97
C GLY A 96 8.57 37.11 -13.77
N PHE A 97 7.88 37.64 -12.76
CA PHE A 97 7.46 36.90 -11.57
C PHE A 97 6.49 35.77 -11.96
N PHE A 98 5.46 36.05 -12.77
CA PHE A 98 4.51 34.99 -13.17
C PHE A 98 5.14 33.88 -14.00
N ARG A 99 6.11 34.19 -14.88
CA ARG A 99 6.86 33.16 -15.61
C ARG A 99 7.67 32.29 -14.65
N PHE A 100 8.37 32.90 -13.69
CA PHE A 100 9.10 32.17 -12.67
C PHE A 100 8.16 31.29 -11.83
N TRP A 101 7.07 31.86 -11.33
CA TRP A 101 6.03 31.14 -10.58
C TRP A 101 5.51 29.94 -11.36
N LEU A 102 5.01 30.14 -12.58
CA LEU A 102 4.45 29.07 -13.42
C LEU A 102 5.49 28.00 -13.75
N THR A 103 6.74 28.39 -14.01
CA THR A 103 7.83 27.43 -14.25
C THR A 103 8.13 26.63 -13.00
N LEU A 104 8.19 27.26 -11.83
CA LEU A 104 8.46 26.61 -10.56
C LEU A 104 7.36 25.62 -10.20
N VAL A 105 6.10 26.05 -10.15
CA VAL A 105 4.98 25.15 -9.81
C VAL A 105 4.76 24.09 -10.88
N GLY A 106 4.92 24.45 -12.16
CA GLY A 106 4.88 23.49 -13.26
C GLY A 106 5.95 22.42 -13.09
N SER A 107 7.19 22.83 -12.79
CA SER A 107 8.33 21.92 -12.53
C SER A 107 8.08 20.99 -11.34
N ILE A 108 7.50 21.49 -10.24
CA ILE A 108 7.15 20.65 -9.08
C ILE A 108 6.08 19.61 -9.45
N THR A 109 4.99 20.03 -10.10
CA THR A 109 3.92 19.09 -10.49
C THR A 109 4.36 18.11 -11.59
N LEU A 110 5.29 18.54 -12.45
CA LEU A 110 5.96 17.69 -13.43
C LEU A 110 6.83 16.63 -12.76
N PHE A 111 7.60 17.00 -11.74
CA PHE A 111 8.40 16.05 -10.97
C PHE A 111 7.52 14.95 -10.36
N PHE A 112 6.42 15.34 -9.70
CA PHE A 112 5.46 14.37 -9.18
C PHE A 112 4.86 13.50 -10.28
N GLY A 113 4.47 14.09 -11.42
CA GLY A 113 3.96 13.35 -12.57
C GLY A 113 4.95 12.31 -13.13
N LEU A 114 6.25 12.62 -13.12
CA LEU A 114 7.30 11.68 -13.53
C LEU A 114 7.51 10.57 -12.49
N MET A 115 7.43 10.88 -11.20
CA MET A 115 7.49 9.88 -10.13
C MET A 115 6.33 8.88 -10.18
N GLU A 116 5.15 9.29 -10.67
CA GLU A 116 3.98 8.40 -10.74
C GLU A 116 4.19 7.18 -11.64
N MET A 117 5.13 7.26 -12.59
CA MET A 117 5.38 6.18 -13.56
C MET A 117 5.74 4.88 -12.85
N ASP A 118 6.76 4.93 -12.00
CA ASP A 118 7.21 3.81 -11.18
C ASP A 118 6.38 3.63 -9.91
N PHE A 119 5.91 4.72 -9.29
CA PHE A 119 5.09 4.60 -8.09
C PHE A 119 3.80 3.84 -8.37
N TYR A 120 3.15 4.09 -9.51
CA TYR A 120 1.97 3.32 -9.90
C TYR A 120 2.31 1.86 -10.21
N ARG A 121 3.44 1.59 -10.87
CA ARG A 121 3.89 0.21 -11.14
C ARG A 121 4.06 -0.58 -9.84
N GLU A 122 4.65 0.04 -8.82
CA GLU A 122 4.93 -0.61 -7.53
C GLU A 122 3.67 -0.78 -6.67
N PHE A 123 2.82 0.26 -6.61
CA PHE A 123 1.74 0.33 -5.61
C PHE A 123 0.33 0.20 -6.20
N HIS A 124 0.17 0.19 -7.52
CA HIS A 124 -1.14 0.16 -8.21
C HIS A 124 -2.09 1.30 -7.80
N GLN A 125 -1.50 2.40 -7.30
CA GLN A 125 -2.18 3.57 -6.77
C GLN A 125 -1.43 4.84 -7.22
N ARG A 126 -2.14 5.97 -7.30
CA ARG A 126 -1.50 7.29 -7.48
C ARG A 126 -0.78 7.72 -6.21
N LEU A 127 0.06 8.75 -6.32
CA LEU A 127 0.79 9.29 -5.15
C LEU A 127 -0.17 9.59 -3.99
N ASN A 128 0.12 9.01 -2.82
CA ASN A 128 -0.72 9.10 -1.63
C ASN A 128 0.15 9.25 -0.36
N GLY A 129 -0.41 8.92 0.80
CA GLY A 129 0.26 9.02 2.11
C GLY A 129 1.58 8.25 2.21
N LEU A 130 1.77 7.18 1.41
CA LEU A 130 2.97 6.34 1.42
C LEU A 130 4.25 7.14 1.18
N VAL A 131 4.21 8.15 0.31
CA VAL A 131 5.37 9.01 0.03
C VAL A 131 5.93 9.66 1.30
N PHE A 132 5.04 10.15 2.17
CA PHE A 132 5.45 10.78 3.43
C PHE A 132 5.80 9.78 4.52
N GLN A 133 5.41 8.52 4.37
CA GLN A 133 5.73 7.45 5.30
C GLN A 133 7.16 6.98 5.05
N TYR A 134 7.49 6.57 3.82
CA TYR A 134 8.87 6.20 3.43
C TYR A 134 9.88 7.28 3.80
N VAL A 135 9.63 8.56 3.46
CA VAL A 135 10.58 9.65 3.75
C VAL A 135 10.87 9.83 5.26
N LYS A 136 9.96 9.42 6.15
CA LYS A 136 10.16 9.56 7.60
C LYS A 136 10.85 8.37 8.27
N GLU A 137 10.94 7.24 7.59
CA GLU A 137 11.42 5.99 8.17
C GLU A 137 12.95 5.98 8.31
N ASP A 138 13.65 5.62 7.23
CA ASP A 138 15.10 5.83 7.11
C ASP A 138 15.41 6.49 5.76
N PRO A 139 15.67 7.81 5.75
CA PRO A 139 16.01 8.55 4.54
C PRO A 139 17.20 7.97 3.79
N LYS A 140 18.16 7.32 4.48
CA LYS A 140 19.34 6.74 3.85
C LYS A 140 18.97 5.49 3.06
N THR A 141 18.26 4.55 3.68
CA THR A 141 17.78 3.32 3.01
C THR A 141 16.83 3.65 1.87
N VAL A 142 15.90 4.59 2.07
CA VAL A 142 14.97 5.03 1.00
C VAL A 142 15.71 5.66 -0.18
N LEU A 143 16.72 6.51 0.08
CA LEU A 143 17.53 7.09 -0.99
C LEU A 143 18.37 6.02 -1.72
N SER A 144 18.89 5.04 -0.99
CA SER A 144 19.59 3.89 -1.57
C SER A 144 18.68 3.07 -2.48
N MET A 145 17.50 2.69 -1.99
CA MET A 145 16.46 2.00 -2.76
C MET A 145 16.10 2.78 -4.02
N LEU A 146 15.87 4.10 -3.89
CA LEU A 146 15.55 4.94 -5.03
C LEU A 146 16.69 4.98 -6.06
N TRP A 147 17.93 5.10 -5.59
CA TRP A 147 19.10 5.23 -6.44
C TRP A 147 19.44 3.95 -7.20
N TYR A 148 19.33 2.79 -6.56
CA TYR A 148 19.67 1.50 -7.15
C TYR A 148 18.48 0.84 -7.86
N GLY A 149 17.24 1.13 -7.45
CA GLY A 149 16.04 0.51 -8.01
C GLY A 149 15.42 1.26 -9.18
N PHE A 150 15.75 2.54 -9.35
CA PHE A 150 15.10 3.37 -10.37
C PHE A 150 16.11 4.18 -11.18
N PRO A 151 15.79 4.54 -12.43
CA PRO A 151 16.69 5.30 -13.30
C PRO A 151 16.71 6.80 -12.93
N VAL A 152 17.07 7.13 -11.69
CA VAL A 152 16.99 8.47 -11.08
C VAL A 152 17.66 9.53 -11.96
N VAL A 153 18.87 9.26 -12.46
CA VAL A 153 19.59 10.20 -13.32
C VAL A 153 18.81 10.51 -14.60
N ARG A 154 18.19 9.50 -15.23
CA ARG A 154 17.38 9.71 -16.44
C ARG A 154 16.14 10.55 -16.14
N TYR A 155 15.48 10.31 -15.01
CA TYR A 155 14.33 11.11 -14.59
C TYR A 155 14.69 12.55 -14.24
N LEU A 156 15.80 12.78 -13.52
CA LEU A 156 16.25 14.13 -13.22
C LEU A 156 16.65 14.91 -14.48
N LEU A 157 17.28 14.25 -15.45
CA LEU A 157 17.59 14.86 -16.75
C LEU A 157 16.32 15.17 -17.55
N ALA A 158 15.38 14.22 -17.64
CA ALA A 158 14.09 14.43 -18.29
C ALA A 158 13.32 15.58 -17.64
N TRP A 159 13.26 15.61 -16.31
CA TRP A 159 12.63 16.67 -15.52
C TRP A 159 13.28 18.03 -15.79
N ALA A 160 14.61 18.12 -15.79
CA ALA A 160 15.33 19.36 -16.07
C ALA A 160 15.08 19.88 -17.49
N ILE A 161 15.13 18.98 -18.50
CA ILE A 161 14.89 19.31 -19.91
C ILE A 161 13.45 19.80 -20.11
N VAL A 162 12.46 19.06 -19.59
CA VAL A 162 11.05 19.42 -19.76
C VAL A 162 10.71 20.70 -18.97
N THR A 163 11.30 20.90 -17.78
CA THR A 163 11.20 22.17 -17.04
C THR A 163 11.77 23.34 -17.85
N TRP A 164 12.92 23.15 -18.49
CA TRP A 164 13.52 24.16 -19.36
C TRP A 164 12.62 24.48 -20.56
N LEU A 165 12.11 23.46 -21.26
CA LEU A 165 11.15 23.63 -22.36
C LEU A 165 9.89 24.38 -21.91
N LEU A 166 9.34 24.02 -20.75
CA LEU A 166 8.18 24.69 -20.17
C LEU A 166 8.47 26.19 -19.89
N SER A 167 9.68 26.50 -19.40
CA SER A 167 10.11 27.89 -19.22
C SER A 167 10.15 28.68 -20.53
N LEU A 168 10.56 28.03 -21.63
CA LEU A 168 10.55 28.61 -22.98
C LEU A 168 9.13 28.82 -23.49
N VAL A 169 8.22 27.88 -23.23
CA VAL A 169 6.79 28.00 -23.56
C VAL A 169 6.19 29.21 -22.84
N PHE A 170 6.38 29.35 -21.53
CA PHE A 170 5.87 30.51 -20.79
C PHE A 170 6.52 31.83 -21.22
N LYS A 171 7.79 31.81 -21.62
CA LYS A 171 8.46 32.96 -22.24
C LYS A 171 7.86 33.30 -23.61
N GLY A 172 7.51 32.29 -24.41
CA GLY A 172 6.81 32.45 -25.68
C GLY A 172 5.41 33.03 -25.50
N ILE A 173 4.63 32.49 -24.57
CA ILE A 173 3.29 32.97 -24.21
C ILE A 173 3.36 34.43 -23.72
N ASP A 174 4.32 34.78 -22.85
CA ASP A 174 4.54 36.16 -22.41
C ASP A 174 4.83 37.08 -23.61
N ARG A 175 5.72 36.69 -24.52
CA ARG A 175 6.02 37.49 -25.72
C ARG A 175 4.82 37.64 -26.66
N LEU A 176 4.05 36.58 -26.85
CA LEU A 176 2.87 36.54 -27.73
C LEU A 176 1.75 37.43 -27.19
N THR A 177 1.57 37.43 -25.87
CA THR A 177 0.46 38.11 -25.20
C THR A 177 0.83 39.50 -24.68
N ARG A 178 2.06 39.98 -24.85
CA ARG A 178 2.38 41.37 -24.52
C ARG A 178 1.68 42.32 -25.49
N PRO A 179 1.14 43.46 -25.01
CA PRO A 179 0.67 44.51 -25.90
C PRO A 179 1.80 44.87 -26.88
N ARG A 180 1.46 45.12 -28.14
CA ARG A 180 2.40 45.65 -29.16
C ARG A 180 2.03 47.11 -29.42
N LEU A 181 3.03 47.95 -29.69
CA LEU A 181 2.78 49.28 -30.24
C LEU A 181 2.15 49.12 -31.63
N VAL A 182 0.95 49.66 -31.81
CA VAL A 182 0.32 49.79 -33.12
C VAL A 182 0.68 51.17 -33.66
N THR A 183 1.57 51.22 -34.65
CA THR A 183 1.85 52.43 -35.42
C THR A 183 0.86 52.48 -36.59
N THR A 184 -0.14 53.35 -36.51
CA THR A 184 -1.01 53.67 -37.64
C THR A 184 -0.85 55.15 -37.97
N LYS A 185 -0.53 55.47 -39.24
CA LYS A 185 -0.40 56.83 -39.80
C LYS A 185 0.25 57.85 -38.86
N GLY A 186 1.50 57.62 -38.44
CA GLY A 186 2.33 58.62 -37.76
C GLY A 186 1.93 58.98 -36.32
N THR A 187 0.85 58.40 -35.76
CA THR A 187 0.47 58.60 -34.36
C THR A 187 0.75 57.34 -33.55
N GLN A 188 1.54 57.48 -32.49
CA GLN A 188 1.80 56.40 -31.54
C GLN A 188 0.65 56.34 -30.53
N THR A 189 -0.26 55.37 -30.68
CA THR A 189 -1.28 55.11 -29.65
C THR A 189 -0.70 54.22 -28.55
N VAL A 190 -0.49 54.78 -27.37
CA VAL A 190 -0.11 54.02 -26.17
C VAL A 190 -1.37 53.37 -25.60
N SER A 191 -1.37 52.05 -25.40
CA SER A 191 -2.51 51.36 -24.78
C SER A 191 -2.73 51.89 -23.36
N THR A 192 -3.92 52.39 -23.06
CA THR A 192 -4.29 52.85 -21.72
C THR A 192 -4.63 51.64 -20.83
N VAL A 193 -4.20 51.69 -19.57
CA VAL A 193 -4.59 50.68 -18.58
C VAL A 193 -6.08 50.85 -18.27
N ALA A 194 -6.83 49.75 -18.27
CA ALA A 194 -8.25 49.79 -17.93
C ALA A 194 -8.46 50.32 -16.48
N PRO A 195 -9.51 51.13 -16.25
CA PRO A 195 -9.88 51.59 -14.91
C PRO A 195 -10.05 50.42 -13.93
N TRP A 196 -9.80 50.69 -12.64
CA TRP A 196 -9.81 49.64 -11.62
C TRP A 196 -11.15 48.90 -11.52
N TYR A 197 -12.29 49.59 -11.67
CA TYR A 197 -13.62 48.98 -11.60
C TYR A 197 -13.88 47.96 -12.74
N MET A 198 -13.38 48.21 -13.96
CA MET A 198 -13.48 47.24 -15.05
C MET A 198 -12.63 46.00 -14.77
N ARG A 199 -11.44 46.20 -14.18
CA ARG A 199 -10.55 45.09 -13.79
C ARG A 199 -11.16 44.25 -12.68
N VAL A 200 -11.85 44.87 -11.73
CA VAL A 200 -12.63 44.18 -10.70
C VAL A 200 -13.80 43.41 -11.31
N GLY A 201 -14.56 44.01 -12.25
CA GLY A 201 -15.64 43.30 -12.94
C GLY A 201 -15.14 42.05 -13.69
N VAL A 202 -14.01 42.17 -14.41
CA VAL A 202 -13.37 41.03 -15.07
C VAL A 202 -12.85 40.00 -14.07
N PHE A 203 -12.26 40.43 -12.96
CA PHE A 203 -11.84 39.53 -11.89
C PHE A 203 -13.02 38.70 -11.37
N VAL A 204 -14.18 39.32 -11.11
CA VAL A 204 -15.38 38.61 -10.65
C VAL A 204 -15.82 37.56 -11.68
N LEU A 205 -15.83 37.90 -12.97
CA LEU A 205 -16.18 36.94 -14.02
C LEU A 205 -15.20 35.77 -14.09
N VAL A 206 -13.89 36.04 -14.04
CA VAL A 206 -12.86 35.00 -14.03
C VAL A 206 -12.98 34.15 -12.77
N LEU A 207 -13.24 34.76 -11.61
CA LEU A 207 -13.44 34.06 -10.36
C LEU A 207 -14.64 33.11 -10.42
N LEU A 208 -15.77 33.53 -11.00
CA LEU A 208 -16.94 32.66 -11.19
C LEU A 208 -16.61 31.44 -12.06
N VAL A 209 -15.89 31.65 -13.17
CA VAL A 209 -15.41 30.55 -14.02
C VAL A 209 -14.46 29.64 -13.25
N MET A 210 -13.50 30.20 -12.52
CA MET A 210 -12.57 29.43 -11.69
C MET A 210 -13.30 28.61 -10.63
N VAL A 211 -14.34 29.15 -9.99
CA VAL A 211 -15.14 28.43 -9.00
C VAL A 211 -15.83 27.22 -9.64
N VAL A 212 -16.40 27.37 -10.84
CA VAL A 212 -17.00 26.26 -11.59
C VAL A 212 -15.94 25.21 -11.96
N CYS A 213 -14.79 25.63 -12.48
CA CYS A 213 -13.68 24.75 -12.83
C CYS A 213 -13.08 24.02 -11.61
N ILE A 214 -12.90 24.72 -10.48
CA ILE A 214 -12.41 24.14 -9.22
C ILE A 214 -13.44 23.18 -8.63
N ARG A 215 -14.73 23.49 -8.75
CA ARG A 215 -15.81 22.59 -8.35
C ARG A 215 -15.81 21.32 -9.21
N GLY A 216 -15.40 21.40 -10.48
CA GLY A 216 -15.18 20.25 -11.36
C GLY A 216 -16.44 19.52 -11.84
N THR A 217 -17.62 19.92 -11.35
CA THR A 217 -18.92 19.35 -11.73
C THR A 217 -20.03 20.40 -11.68
N LEU A 218 -20.96 20.31 -12.62
CA LEU A 218 -22.20 21.11 -12.66
C LEU A 218 -23.37 20.42 -11.95
N ARG A 219 -23.18 19.18 -11.49
CA ARG A 219 -24.21 18.43 -10.76
C ARG A 219 -24.53 19.11 -9.43
N GLN A 220 -25.78 18.98 -8.98
CA GLN A 220 -26.16 19.34 -7.61
C GLN A 220 -25.46 18.39 -6.62
N GLY A 221 -24.95 18.91 -5.50
CA GLY A 221 -24.24 18.13 -4.48
C GLY A 221 -22.82 18.63 -4.17
N PRO A 222 -21.93 17.77 -3.63
CA PRO A 222 -20.55 18.16 -3.31
C PRO A 222 -19.71 18.49 -4.57
N PRO A 223 -18.59 19.22 -4.42
CA PRO A 223 -17.62 19.39 -5.49
C PRO A 223 -16.92 18.07 -5.84
N LEU A 224 -16.19 18.04 -6.96
CA LEU A 224 -15.43 16.88 -7.44
C LEU A 224 -14.60 16.23 -6.31
N ARG A 225 -14.81 14.93 -6.08
CA ARG A 225 -14.09 14.08 -5.12
C ARG A 225 -13.29 13.02 -5.86
N TRP A 226 -12.38 12.36 -5.17
CA TRP A 226 -11.57 11.28 -5.75
C TRP A 226 -12.45 10.15 -6.30
N GLY A 227 -13.56 9.80 -5.62
CA GLY A 227 -14.51 8.79 -6.06
C GLY A 227 -15.16 9.07 -7.43
N ASP A 228 -15.22 10.33 -7.87
CA ASP A 228 -15.74 10.69 -9.20
C ASP A 228 -14.83 10.23 -10.36
N ALA A 229 -13.63 9.72 -10.06
CA ALA A 229 -12.75 9.05 -11.03
C ALA A 229 -13.09 7.57 -11.20
N TYR A 230 -13.74 6.94 -10.21
CA TYR A 230 -14.07 5.51 -10.20
C TYR A 230 -15.39 5.27 -10.92
N THR A 231 -15.31 5.14 -12.23
CA THR A 231 -16.48 5.05 -13.13
C THR A 231 -16.58 3.73 -13.87
N THR A 232 -15.56 2.87 -13.72
CA THR A 232 -15.41 1.63 -14.48
C THR A 232 -14.90 0.51 -13.59
N ASP A 233 -14.91 -0.73 -14.08
CA ASP A 233 -14.39 -1.88 -13.33
C ASP A 233 -12.86 -1.97 -13.38
N SER A 234 -12.21 -1.20 -14.27
CA SER A 234 -10.75 -1.16 -14.37
C SER A 234 -10.17 -0.18 -13.34
N ASN A 235 -9.52 -0.72 -12.31
CA ASN A 235 -8.84 0.13 -11.32
C ASN A 235 -7.71 0.96 -11.97
N PHE A 236 -6.98 0.43 -12.97
CA PHE A 236 -6.02 1.25 -13.71
C PHE A 236 -6.66 2.44 -14.43
N ALA A 237 -7.80 2.25 -15.11
CA ALA A 237 -8.49 3.35 -15.75
C ALA A 237 -9.00 4.37 -14.71
N ASN A 238 -9.56 3.91 -13.59
CA ASN A 238 -10.03 4.79 -12.52
C ASN A 238 -8.89 5.62 -11.91
N GLN A 239 -7.76 4.99 -11.59
CA GLN A 239 -6.55 5.64 -11.08
C GLN A 239 -5.94 6.59 -12.11
N LEU A 240 -5.99 6.27 -13.41
CA LEU A 240 -5.56 7.15 -14.50
C LEU A 240 -6.37 8.45 -14.52
N GLY A 241 -7.65 8.37 -14.17
CA GLY A 241 -8.57 9.51 -14.04
C GLY A 241 -8.25 10.46 -12.88
N LEU A 242 -7.42 10.06 -11.91
CA LEU A 242 -6.95 10.95 -10.84
C LEU A 242 -5.77 11.83 -11.28
N ASN A 243 -5.38 12.76 -10.40
CA ASN A 243 -4.16 13.56 -10.53
C ASN A 243 -3.30 13.39 -9.26
N GLY A 244 -2.10 12.81 -9.40
CA GLY A 244 -1.22 12.46 -8.28
C GLY A 244 -0.81 13.62 -7.40
N THR A 245 -0.69 14.83 -7.95
CA THR A 245 -0.39 16.02 -7.15
C THR A 245 -1.57 16.35 -6.23
N LEU A 246 -2.80 16.24 -6.72
CA LEU A 246 -3.99 16.51 -5.91
C LEU A 246 -4.20 15.44 -4.83
N THR A 247 -3.98 14.16 -5.15
CA THR A 247 -4.07 13.07 -4.18
C THR A 247 -3.00 13.19 -3.11
N LEU A 248 -1.76 13.53 -3.47
CA LEU A 248 -0.68 13.78 -2.52
C LEU A 248 -0.95 15.00 -1.61
N ILE A 249 -1.47 16.11 -2.17
CA ILE A 249 -1.90 17.27 -1.37
C ILE A 249 -3.01 16.89 -0.41
N THR A 250 -3.96 16.06 -0.84
CA THR A 250 -5.06 15.59 0.01
C THR A 250 -4.52 14.73 1.15
N ALA A 251 -3.63 13.77 0.86
CA ALA A 251 -2.97 12.95 1.87
C ALA A 251 -2.17 13.79 2.87
N ALA A 252 -1.44 14.82 2.40
CA ALA A 252 -0.71 15.74 3.27
C ALA A 252 -1.64 16.50 4.23
N LYS A 253 -2.78 16.98 3.74
CA LYS A 253 -3.79 17.67 4.55
C LYS A 253 -4.40 16.75 5.60
N SER A 254 -4.81 15.54 5.21
CA SER A 254 -5.37 14.55 6.13
C SER A 254 -4.37 14.17 7.23
N ARG A 255 -3.07 14.12 6.90
CA ARG A 255 -2.01 13.90 7.89
C ARG A 255 -1.86 15.06 8.87
N MET A 256 -1.99 16.30 8.41
CA MET A 256 -1.87 17.50 9.25
C MET A 256 -3.11 17.77 10.10
N SER A 257 -4.27 17.20 9.76
CA SER A 257 -5.54 17.52 10.41
C SER A 257 -5.83 16.70 11.68
N GLU A 258 -4.93 15.82 12.13
CA GLU A 258 -4.87 15.12 13.45
C GLU A 258 -6.16 14.83 14.26
N ASP A 259 -7.34 14.69 13.64
CA ASP A 259 -8.54 14.25 14.35
C ASP A 259 -8.54 12.71 14.43
N ARG A 260 -7.85 12.19 15.45
CA ARG A 260 -7.90 10.77 15.85
C ARG A 260 -9.35 10.31 16.14
N ASP A 261 -10.26 11.24 16.43
CA ASP A 261 -11.67 10.96 16.71
C ASP A 261 -12.47 10.47 15.48
N ASN A 262 -11.92 10.57 14.26
CA ASN A 262 -12.57 10.13 13.02
C ASN A 262 -11.87 8.94 12.33
N ILE A 263 -11.01 8.19 13.02
CA ILE A 263 -10.22 7.08 12.42
C ILE A 263 -11.14 6.01 11.78
N TRP A 264 -12.23 5.65 12.45
CA TRP A 264 -13.32 4.84 11.90
C TRP A 264 -14.62 5.30 12.53
N LYS A 265 -15.60 5.68 11.71
CA LYS A 265 -16.89 6.14 12.21
C LYS A 265 -17.71 4.93 12.67
N ALA A 266 -17.96 4.82 13.96
CA ALA A 266 -18.86 3.81 14.50
C ALA A 266 -20.27 3.98 13.88
N THR A 267 -20.73 2.95 13.17
CA THR A 267 -22.04 2.91 12.50
C THR A 267 -23.06 2.11 13.31
N LEU A 268 -22.61 1.24 14.22
CA LEU A 268 -23.44 0.31 14.98
C LEU A 268 -23.40 0.61 16.49
N PRO A 269 -24.48 0.29 17.23
CA PRO A 269 -24.43 0.25 18.69
C PRO A 269 -23.30 -0.66 19.19
N GLN A 270 -22.52 -0.20 20.16
CA GLN A 270 -21.30 -0.92 20.58
C GLN A 270 -21.54 -2.36 21.04
N ALA A 271 -22.64 -2.60 21.77
CA ALA A 271 -23.00 -3.94 22.23
C ALA A 271 -23.34 -4.88 21.07
N GLU A 272 -23.96 -4.36 20.01
CA GLU A 272 -24.31 -5.11 18.81
C GLU A 272 -23.05 -5.49 18.00
N ALA A 273 -22.17 -4.51 17.79
CA ALA A 273 -20.89 -4.75 17.11
C ALA A 273 -20.05 -5.80 17.85
N GLN A 274 -19.94 -5.68 19.17
CA GLN A 274 -19.19 -6.61 20.00
C GLN A 274 -19.79 -8.02 20.00
N GLN A 275 -21.12 -8.15 20.05
CA GLN A 275 -21.77 -9.46 19.96
C GLN A 275 -21.55 -10.09 18.59
N THR A 276 -21.67 -9.31 17.51
CA THR A 276 -21.41 -9.80 16.14
C THR A 276 -19.97 -10.32 16.00
N VAL A 277 -18.98 -9.62 16.55
CA VAL A 277 -17.58 -10.07 16.56
C VAL A 277 -17.41 -11.35 17.38
N ARG A 278 -18.11 -11.50 18.50
CA ARG A 278 -18.08 -12.73 19.29
C ARG A 278 -18.65 -13.90 18.50
N ASP A 279 -19.77 -13.70 17.82
CA ASP A 279 -20.40 -14.72 16.97
C ASP A 279 -19.51 -15.11 15.77
N MET A 280 -18.69 -14.17 15.27
CA MET A 280 -17.70 -14.44 14.23
C MET A 280 -16.51 -15.25 14.75
N LEU A 281 -15.96 -14.89 15.90
CA LEU A 281 -14.65 -15.40 16.37
C LEU A 281 -14.73 -16.61 17.29
N LEU A 282 -15.77 -16.71 18.12
CA LEU A 282 -15.83 -17.75 19.14
C LEU A 282 -16.40 -19.06 18.59
N THR A 283 -15.68 -20.14 18.86
CA THR A 283 -16.11 -21.51 18.60
C THR A 283 -16.71 -22.16 19.85
N SER A 284 -17.31 -23.35 19.70
CA SER A 284 -17.87 -24.15 20.81
C SER A 284 -16.83 -24.57 21.86
N HIS A 285 -15.53 -24.50 21.54
CA HIS A 285 -14.42 -24.90 22.41
C HIS A 285 -13.74 -23.71 23.10
N GLU A 286 -14.34 -22.53 23.02
CA GLU A 286 -13.82 -21.31 23.59
C GLU A 286 -14.77 -20.73 24.62
N LYS A 287 -14.22 -20.27 25.74
CA LYS A 287 -14.99 -19.65 26.82
C LYS A 287 -14.52 -18.22 27.01
N LEU A 288 -15.44 -17.26 26.91
CA LEU A 288 -15.14 -15.85 27.21
C LEU A 288 -14.63 -15.69 28.65
N VAL A 289 -13.64 -14.82 28.79
CA VAL A 289 -13.04 -14.42 30.06
C VAL A 289 -13.10 -12.91 30.15
N GLU A 290 -13.60 -12.39 31.28
CA GLU A 290 -13.71 -10.95 31.55
C GLU A 290 -14.43 -10.17 30.41
N PRO A 291 -15.65 -10.59 30.00
CA PRO A 291 -16.34 -10.05 28.83
C PRO A 291 -16.72 -8.56 28.93
N ASP A 292 -16.67 -7.98 30.13
CA ASP A 292 -16.93 -6.56 30.38
C ASP A 292 -15.68 -5.69 30.21
N ILE A 293 -14.49 -6.30 30.21
CA ILE A 293 -13.19 -5.62 30.08
C ILE A 293 -12.66 -5.76 28.66
N ALA A 294 -12.71 -6.98 28.12
CA ALA A 294 -12.13 -7.33 26.83
C ALA A 294 -13.19 -7.92 25.91
N ALA A 295 -13.23 -7.44 24.66
CA ALA A 295 -14.26 -7.83 23.71
C ALA A 295 -14.26 -9.33 23.42
N VAL A 296 -13.07 -9.92 23.23
CA VAL A 296 -12.89 -11.28 22.68
C VAL A 296 -11.88 -12.14 23.46
N ARG A 297 -11.50 -11.72 24.68
CA ARG A 297 -10.60 -12.50 25.53
C ARG A 297 -11.27 -13.80 25.91
N ARG A 298 -10.56 -14.91 25.70
CA ARG A 298 -11.11 -16.26 25.83
C ARG A 298 -10.06 -17.28 26.22
N ASP A 299 -10.53 -18.30 26.93
CA ASP A 299 -9.81 -19.54 27.16
C ASP A 299 -10.15 -20.50 26.04
N PHE A 300 -9.12 -20.91 25.28
CA PHE A 300 -9.22 -21.92 24.23
C PHE A 300 -8.55 -23.20 24.71
N THR A 301 -9.27 -24.32 24.62
CA THR A 301 -8.70 -25.66 24.81
C THR A 301 -8.94 -26.47 23.53
N PRO A 302 -7.89 -26.77 22.74
CA PRO A 302 -8.07 -27.50 21.50
C PRO A 302 -8.49 -28.95 21.76
N LEU A 303 -9.19 -29.53 20.80
CA LEU A 303 -9.53 -30.94 20.79
C LEU A 303 -8.25 -31.78 20.72
N VAL A 304 -8.12 -32.77 21.61
CA VAL A 304 -6.92 -33.62 21.72
C VAL A 304 -6.63 -34.37 20.42
N GLU A 305 -7.67 -34.79 19.70
CA GLU A 305 -7.54 -35.44 18.38
C GLU A 305 -6.92 -34.53 17.32
N ASN A 306 -7.06 -33.21 17.48
CA ASN A 306 -6.58 -32.20 16.55
C ASN A 306 -5.20 -31.63 16.95
N THR A 307 -4.62 -32.03 18.09
CA THR A 307 -3.23 -31.68 18.42
C THR A 307 -2.23 -32.51 17.62
N LEU A 308 -0.97 -32.08 17.56
CA LEU A 308 0.11 -32.77 16.87
C LEU A 308 1.25 -33.13 17.84
N PRO A 309 2.05 -34.17 17.56
CA PRO A 309 3.22 -34.54 18.37
C PRO A 309 4.41 -33.60 18.09
N ILE A 310 4.16 -32.29 18.18
CA ILE A 310 5.12 -31.23 17.92
C ILE A 310 5.58 -30.61 19.24
N ARG A 311 6.82 -30.14 19.24
CA ARG A 311 7.47 -29.44 20.34
C ARG A 311 7.87 -28.03 19.94
N ASN A 312 8.31 -27.83 18.70
CA ASN A 312 8.83 -26.55 18.23
C ASN A 312 7.97 -25.99 17.10
N VAL A 313 8.09 -24.68 16.87
CA VAL A 313 7.38 -23.96 15.82
C VAL A 313 8.37 -23.11 15.03
N VAL A 314 8.36 -23.18 13.71
CA VAL A 314 9.18 -22.31 12.85
C VAL A 314 8.26 -21.62 11.87
N VAL A 315 8.06 -20.31 12.08
CA VAL A 315 7.32 -19.45 11.15
C VAL A 315 8.32 -18.89 10.13
N ILE A 316 8.05 -19.13 8.85
CA ILE A 316 8.87 -18.67 7.73
C ILE A 316 8.03 -17.69 6.92
N LEU A 317 8.31 -16.40 7.12
CA LEU A 317 7.61 -15.30 6.51
C LEU A 317 8.35 -14.86 5.23
N MET A 318 7.75 -15.15 4.08
CA MET A 318 8.34 -14.95 2.76
C MET A 318 7.93 -13.58 2.20
N GLU A 319 8.89 -12.69 2.04
CA GLU A 319 8.75 -11.33 1.49
C GLU A 319 8.09 -11.34 0.09
N SER A 320 7.01 -10.59 -0.06
CA SER A 320 6.31 -10.34 -1.32
C SER A 320 5.94 -11.64 -2.08
N PHE A 321 5.69 -12.74 -1.36
CA PHE A 321 5.50 -14.08 -1.91
C PHE A 321 4.05 -14.30 -2.38
N ALA A 322 3.70 -13.66 -3.50
CA ALA A 322 2.34 -13.56 -4.00
C ALA A 322 1.77 -14.89 -4.54
N GLY A 323 0.55 -15.24 -4.14
CA GLY A 323 -0.07 -16.53 -4.49
C GLY A 323 -0.29 -16.74 -5.99
N HIS A 324 -0.55 -15.68 -6.76
CA HIS A 324 -0.71 -15.76 -8.21
C HIS A 324 0.58 -16.08 -8.97
N SER A 325 1.74 -16.04 -8.30
CA SER A 325 3.05 -16.43 -8.83
C SER A 325 3.48 -17.83 -8.34
N VAL A 326 2.67 -18.50 -7.52
CA VAL A 326 2.98 -19.82 -6.94
C VAL A 326 2.39 -20.94 -7.78
N GLY A 327 3.20 -21.91 -8.18
CA GLY A 327 2.75 -22.99 -9.07
C GLY A 327 1.74 -23.94 -8.41
N ALA A 328 1.93 -24.25 -7.13
CA ALA A 328 0.97 -25.02 -6.33
C ALA A 328 -0.41 -24.35 -6.22
N LEU A 329 -0.49 -23.03 -6.40
CA LEU A 329 -1.73 -22.26 -6.42
C LEU A 329 -2.29 -22.04 -7.84
N GLY A 330 -1.63 -22.55 -8.88
CA GLY A 330 -2.14 -22.59 -10.25
C GLY A 330 -1.38 -21.74 -11.25
N ASN A 331 -0.27 -21.11 -10.88
CA ASN A 331 0.63 -20.47 -11.83
C ASN A 331 1.40 -21.52 -12.66
N ASP A 332 1.64 -21.27 -13.94
CA ASP A 332 2.32 -22.20 -14.86
C ASP A 332 3.73 -21.75 -15.28
N ALA A 333 4.20 -20.58 -14.81
CA ALA A 333 5.50 -20.01 -15.17
C ALA A 333 6.69 -20.62 -14.42
N ASN A 334 6.46 -21.66 -13.59
CA ASN A 334 7.49 -22.37 -12.83
C ASN A 334 8.38 -21.42 -12.01
N ILE A 335 7.77 -20.48 -11.29
CA ILE A 335 8.47 -19.51 -10.46
C ILE A 335 8.91 -20.15 -9.13
N THR A 336 8.11 -21.05 -8.57
CA THR A 336 8.30 -21.62 -7.22
C THR A 336 8.45 -23.15 -7.16
N PRO A 337 9.35 -23.77 -7.95
CA PRO A 337 9.44 -25.24 -8.02
C PRO A 337 9.74 -25.92 -6.68
N TYR A 338 10.44 -25.27 -5.74
CA TYR A 338 10.78 -25.87 -4.45
C TYR A 338 9.60 -25.81 -3.47
N PHE A 339 8.90 -24.68 -3.38
CA PHE A 339 7.65 -24.55 -2.63
C PHE A 339 6.59 -25.51 -3.18
N ASP A 340 6.50 -25.66 -4.50
CA ASP A 340 5.55 -26.58 -5.13
C ASP A 340 5.79 -28.03 -4.72
N LYS A 341 7.06 -28.43 -4.61
CA LYS A 341 7.44 -29.73 -4.07
C LYS A 341 7.09 -29.86 -2.59
N LEU A 342 7.43 -28.85 -1.79
CA LEU A 342 7.13 -28.82 -0.34
C LEU A 342 5.63 -28.85 -0.04
N SER A 343 4.80 -28.25 -0.90
CA SER A 343 3.35 -28.23 -0.75
C SER A 343 2.73 -29.63 -0.72
N LYS A 344 3.42 -30.62 -1.32
CA LYS A 344 3.00 -32.04 -1.33
C LYS A 344 3.37 -32.79 -0.05
N GLU A 345 4.15 -32.18 0.84
CA GLU A 345 4.61 -32.74 2.12
C GLU A 345 3.82 -32.18 3.32
N GLY A 346 2.90 -31.25 3.09
CA GLY A 346 2.13 -30.57 4.13
C GLY A 346 0.67 -30.32 3.77
N LEU A 347 0.03 -29.44 4.53
CA LEU A 347 -1.29 -28.90 4.25
C LEU A 347 -1.17 -27.50 3.65
N LEU A 348 -1.56 -27.34 2.39
CA LEU A 348 -1.61 -26.05 1.68
C LEU A 348 -3.00 -25.42 1.82
N PHE A 349 -3.04 -24.18 2.29
CA PHE A 349 -4.23 -23.33 2.20
C PHE A 349 -4.17 -22.51 0.91
N ASP A 350 -5.16 -22.69 0.04
CA ASP A 350 -5.22 -21.99 -1.26
C ASP A 350 -6.08 -20.72 -1.22
N HIS A 351 -6.87 -20.52 -0.17
CA HIS A 351 -7.66 -19.31 0.10
C HIS A 351 -7.15 -18.56 1.34
N PHE A 352 -5.84 -18.31 1.38
CA PHE A 352 -5.20 -17.55 2.45
C PHE A 352 -4.83 -16.14 1.99
N PHE A 353 -5.02 -15.16 2.87
CA PHE A 353 -4.88 -13.74 2.54
C PHE A 353 -4.05 -12.98 3.59
N SER A 354 -3.16 -12.11 3.16
CA SER A 354 -2.49 -11.18 4.06
C SER A 354 -3.50 -10.17 4.62
N ASN A 355 -3.28 -9.68 5.85
CA ASN A 355 -4.14 -8.64 6.42
C ASN A 355 -3.80 -7.24 5.85
N GLY A 356 -2.71 -7.13 5.10
CA GLY A 356 -2.22 -5.89 4.51
C GLY A 356 -1.40 -6.12 3.23
N THR A 357 -0.88 -5.05 2.66
CA THR A 357 -0.09 -5.07 1.41
C THR A 357 1.38 -4.67 1.63
N HIS A 358 1.83 -4.62 2.89
CA HIS A 358 3.19 -4.26 3.31
C HIS A 358 3.66 -5.21 4.43
N THR A 359 4.96 -5.48 4.48
CA THR A 359 5.62 -6.43 5.39
C THR A 359 5.24 -6.25 6.85
N HIS A 360 5.30 -5.03 7.40
CA HIS A 360 4.96 -4.78 8.80
C HIS A 360 3.53 -5.21 9.15
N GLN A 361 2.57 -4.99 8.24
CA GLN A 361 1.16 -5.38 8.42
C GLN A 361 1.01 -6.90 8.49
N GLY A 362 1.66 -7.60 7.55
CA GLY A 362 1.61 -9.05 7.54
C GLY A 362 2.33 -9.68 8.73
N MET A 363 3.43 -9.07 9.15
CA MET A 363 4.25 -9.52 10.25
C MET A 363 3.54 -9.40 11.61
N PHE A 364 3.00 -8.23 11.97
CA PHE A 364 2.29 -8.11 13.24
C PHE A 364 0.98 -8.92 13.22
N ALA A 365 0.29 -9.04 12.09
CA ALA A 365 -0.91 -9.88 12.01
C ALA A 365 -0.57 -11.36 12.27
N THR A 366 0.49 -11.86 11.63
CA THR A 366 0.98 -13.25 11.75
C THR A 366 1.44 -13.56 13.17
N MET A 367 2.27 -12.68 13.75
CA MET A 367 2.98 -12.99 14.99
C MET A 367 2.29 -12.45 16.24
N ALA A 368 1.49 -11.39 16.12
CA ALA A 368 0.80 -10.74 17.25
C ALA A 368 -0.71 -11.03 17.30
N CYS A 369 -1.28 -11.67 16.28
CA CYS A 369 -2.70 -11.94 16.13
C CYS A 369 -3.60 -10.70 16.31
N PHE A 370 -3.26 -9.63 15.61
CA PHE A 370 -4.07 -8.42 15.57
C PHE A 370 -4.19 -7.90 14.14
N PRO A 371 -5.38 -7.49 13.68
CA PRO A 371 -5.60 -7.15 12.27
C PRO A 371 -5.03 -5.78 11.93
N ASN A 372 -4.79 -5.54 10.64
CA ASN A 372 -4.54 -4.21 10.11
C ASN A 372 -5.83 -3.38 10.14
N LEU A 373 -5.80 -2.19 10.75
CA LEU A 373 -6.97 -1.34 10.93
C LEU A 373 -6.79 0.03 10.25
N PRO A 374 -7.88 0.65 9.76
CA PRO A 374 -7.88 2.06 9.36
C PRO A 374 -7.19 2.94 10.40
N GLY A 375 -6.25 3.79 9.96
CA GLY A 375 -5.50 4.70 10.82
C GLY A 375 -4.36 4.06 11.65
N PHE A 376 -4.25 2.73 11.69
CA PHE A 376 -3.23 1.98 12.45
C PHE A 376 -2.38 1.05 11.58
N GLU A 377 -2.24 1.37 10.29
CA GLU A 377 -1.43 0.59 9.34
C GLU A 377 0.01 0.36 9.86
N TYR A 378 0.59 1.37 10.50
CA TYR A 378 1.94 1.36 11.06
C TYR A 378 1.96 1.07 12.56
N LEU A 379 1.08 0.18 13.04
CA LEU A 379 0.91 -0.15 14.46
C LEU A 379 2.23 -0.36 15.22
N MET A 380 3.22 -1.00 14.58
CA MET A 380 4.54 -1.27 15.16
C MET A 380 5.32 0.00 15.55
N GLN A 381 4.99 1.14 14.94
CA GLN A 381 5.64 2.43 15.15
C GLN A 381 4.80 3.42 15.98
N THR A 382 3.56 3.05 16.35
CA THR A 382 2.67 3.93 17.14
C THR A 382 2.63 3.51 18.62
N PRO A 383 2.21 4.40 19.54
CA PRO A 383 2.11 4.07 20.96
C PRO A 383 1.23 2.84 21.25
N GLU A 384 0.18 2.64 20.45
CA GLU A 384 -0.75 1.53 20.58
C GLU A 384 -0.08 0.17 20.29
N GLY A 385 1.03 0.14 19.52
CA GLY A 385 1.85 -1.05 19.32
C GLY A 385 2.58 -1.55 20.58
N SER A 386 2.61 -0.75 21.65
CA SER A 386 3.15 -1.16 22.94
C SER A 386 2.23 -2.11 23.73
N HIS A 387 0.97 -2.25 23.33
CA HIS A 387 0.03 -3.17 23.97
C HIS A 387 0.55 -4.62 23.87
N LYS A 388 0.38 -5.41 24.95
CA LYS A 388 0.81 -6.81 25.00
C LYS A 388 -0.19 -7.70 24.27
N LEU A 389 -0.04 -7.80 22.95
CA LEU A 389 -0.95 -8.53 22.08
C LEU A 389 -0.82 -10.05 22.30
N SER A 390 -1.82 -10.80 21.83
CA SER A 390 -1.93 -12.25 22.07
C SER A 390 -1.15 -13.09 21.06
N GLY A 391 0.06 -12.64 20.74
CA GLY A 391 0.94 -13.24 19.75
C GLY A 391 1.71 -14.46 20.24
N LEU A 392 2.41 -15.13 19.32
CA LEU A 392 3.36 -16.20 19.67
C LEU A 392 4.40 -15.73 20.71
N PRO A 393 4.99 -14.52 20.64
CA PRO A 393 5.95 -14.10 21.65
C PRO A 393 5.37 -14.08 23.07
N GLN A 394 4.18 -13.52 23.24
CA GLN A 394 3.51 -13.45 24.54
C GLN A 394 3.03 -14.84 25.01
N LEU A 395 2.47 -15.64 24.11
CA LEU A 395 1.88 -16.94 24.46
C LEU A 395 2.94 -18.04 24.69
N LEU A 396 4.06 -18.02 23.95
CA LEU A 396 5.10 -19.05 24.02
C LEU A 396 6.26 -18.66 24.93
N SER A 397 6.86 -17.46 24.77
CA SER A 397 7.98 -17.03 25.63
C SER A 397 7.49 -16.85 27.07
N ALA A 398 6.53 -15.95 27.29
CA ALA A 398 6.03 -15.66 28.64
C ALA A 398 5.08 -16.73 29.18
N GLY A 399 4.20 -17.28 28.34
CA GLY A 399 3.17 -18.23 28.76
C GLY A 399 3.63 -19.69 28.90
N ARG A 400 4.63 -20.13 28.12
CA ARG A 400 5.06 -21.54 28.06
C ARG A 400 6.57 -21.77 28.20
N ASN A 401 7.35 -20.72 28.46
CA ASN A 401 8.81 -20.80 28.65
C ASN A 401 9.52 -21.43 27.44
N TYR A 402 9.09 -21.06 26.23
CA TYR A 402 9.81 -21.40 25.01
C TYR A 402 11.06 -20.53 24.86
N ASP A 403 12.09 -21.07 24.24
CA ASP A 403 13.18 -20.27 23.69
C ASP A 403 12.75 -19.65 22.34
N ASP A 404 13.37 -18.54 21.95
CA ASP A 404 13.01 -17.81 20.73
C ASP A 404 14.22 -17.47 19.87
N VAL A 405 13.97 -17.25 18.57
CA VAL A 405 14.91 -16.57 17.68
C VAL A 405 14.18 -15.91 16.52
N TYR A 406 14.55 -14.67 16.22
CA TYR A 406 14.19 -13.97 15.00
C TYR A 406 15.44 -13.82 14.13
N VAL A 407 15.46 -14.47 12.97
CA VAL A 407 16.51 -14.30 11.96
C VAL A 407 15.96 -13.51 10.78
N TYR A 408 16.65 -12.43 10.42
CA TYR A 408 16.26 -11.50 9.37
C TYR A 408 17.47 -11.06 8.54
N ASN A 409 17.29 -10.96 7.22
CA ASN A 409 18.30 -10.47 6.30
C ASN A 409 18.77 -9.04 6.58
N GLY A 410 17.85 -8.20 7.07
CA GLY A 410 18.00 -6.75 7.12
C GLY A 410 18.27 -6.17 8.51
N ASN A 411 18.00 -4.87 8.66
CA ASN A 411 18.13 -4.17 9.94
C ASN A 411 16.80 -4.16 10.69
N PHE A 412 16.77 -4.64 11.93
CA PHE A 412 15.56 -4.61 12.77
C PHE A 412 15.08 -3.21 13.18
N ALA A 413 15.88 -2.17 12.98
CA ALA A 413 15.43 -0.78 13.16
C ALA A 413 14.41 -0.36 12.10
N TRP A 414 14.47 -0.95 10.89
CA TRP A 414 13.46 -0.77 9.86
C TRP A 414 12.10 -1.26 10.38
N ASP A 415 11.03 -0.51 10.11
CA ASP A 415 9.68 -0.74 10.62
C ASP A 415 9.54 -0.90 12.16
N ASN A 416 10.56 -0.54 12.94
CA ASN A 416 10.62 -0.75 14.40
C ASN A 416 10.41 -2.22 14.81
N GLN A 417 10.91 -3.17 14.01
CA GLN A 417 10.74 -4.61 14.28
C GLN A 417 11.33 -5.03 15.64
N SER A 418 12.56 -4.62 15.96
CA SER A 418 13.17 -4.95 17.26
C SER A 418 12.36 -4.37 18.40
N GLY A 419 11.97 -3.09 18.33
CA GLY A 419 11.21 -2.41 19.38
C GLY A 419 9.87 -3.07 19.66
N PHE A 420 9.12 -3.37 18.60
CA PHE A 420 7.82 -4.04 18.71
C PHE A 420 7.95 -5.48 19.23
N PHE A 421 8.78 -6.33 18.61
CA PHE A 421 8.86 -7.74 19.01
C PHE A 421 9.57 -7.97 20.33
N SER A 422 10.53 -7.12 20.70
CA SER A 422 11.11 -7.15 22.06
C SER A 422 10.05 -6.81 23.09
N ASN A 423 9.19 -5.84 22.79
CA ASN A 423 8.04 -5.54 23.64
C ASN A 423 7.05 -6.71 23.70
N GLN A 424 6.80 -7.46 22.62
CA GLN A 424 5.90 -8.62 22.68
C GLN A 424 6.52 -9.84 23.40
N GLY A 425 7.83 -9.87 23.61
CA GLY A 425 8.51 -10.90 24.40
C GLY A 425 9.59 -11.70 23.68
N MET A 426 9.95 -11.35 22.44
CA MET A 426 11.10 -11.96 21.76
C MET A 426 12.41 -11.42 22.35
N THR A 427 13.44 -12.26 22.48
CA THR A 427 14.71 -11.85 23.10
C THR A 427 15.94 -12.05 22.23
N ASN A 428 15.91 -13.01 21.31
CA ASN A 428 17.05 -13.32 20.45
C ASN A 428 16.80 -12.83 19.02
N PHE A 429 17.61 -11.87 18.57
CA PHE A 429 17.54 -11.25 17.25
C PHE A 429 18.86 -11.46 16.53
N VAL A 430 18.79 -11.92 15.27
CA VAL A 430 19.94 -12.12 14.39
C VAL A 430 19.65 -11.36 13.10
N GLY A 431 20.25 -10.18 12.96
CA GLY A 431 20.03 -9.25 11.84
C GLY A 431 21.27 -9.11 10.97
N ARG A 432 21.20 -8.25 9.95
CA ARG A 432 22.28 -8.04 8.94
C ARG A 432 23.70 -7.90 9.51
N GLU A 433 23.86 -7.32 10.69
CA GLU A 433 25.17 -7.06 11.32
C GLU A 433 25.76 -8.30 12.03
N ASP A 434 24.97 -9.37 12.21
CA ASP A 434 25.38 -10.60 12.89
C ASP A 434 25.90 -11.69 11.93
N PHE A 435 25.86 -11.43 10.62
CA PHE A 435 26.31 -12.34 9.56
C PHE A 435 27.79 -12.13 9.25
N VAL A 436 28.58 -13.19 9.40
CA VAL A 436 30.02 -13.16 9.12
C VAL A 436 30.28 -13.76 7.75
N ASN A 437 30.90 -12.97 6.85
CA ASN A 437 31.24 -13.35 5.48
C ASN A 437 30.04 -13.92 4.68
N PRO A 438 28.94 -13.16 4.53
CA PRO A 438 27.81 -13.61 3.73
C PRO A 438 28.22 -13.81 2.27
N VAL A 439 27.57 -14.75 1.59
CA VAL A 439 27.72 -15.00 0.15
C VAL A 439 27.39 -13.71 -0.62
N PHE A 440 26.34 -13.01 -0.21
CA PHE A 440 25.96 -11.73 -0.79
C PHE A 440 25.31 -10.82 0.24
N SER A 441 25.58 -9.52 0.12
CA SER A 441 24.94 -8.49 0.93
C SER A 441 24.63 -7.28 0.06
N ASP A 442 23.34 -6.98 -0.07
CA ASP A 442 22.83 -5.78 -0.71
C ASP A 442 23.15 -4.56 0.17
N PRO A 443 23.78 -3.51 -0.38
CA PRO A 443 24.00 -2.26 0.37
C PRO A 443 22.71 -1.63 0.91
N THR A 444 21.56 -1.86 0.26
CA THR A 444 20.26 -1.31 0.69
C THR A 444 19.67 -2.16 1.81
N TRP A 445 19.31 -3.41 1.52
CA TRP A 445 18.49 -4.23 2.42
C TRP A 445 19.31 -5.04 3.44
N GLY A 446 20.33 -5.77 3.00
CA GLY A 446 21.15 -6.62 3.86
C GLY A 446 21.58 -7.92 3.18
N VAL A 447 21.79 -8.97 3.97
CA VAL A 447 22.30 -10.25 3.44
C VAL A 447 21.27 -10.97 2.57
N SER A 448 21.70 -11.92 1.75
CA SER A 448 20.79 -12.68 0.87
C SER A 448 19.94 -13.72 1.60
N ASP A 449 18.84 -14.17 0.98
CA ASP A 449 17.95 -15.17 1.59
C ASP A 449 18.67 -16.51 1.82
N GLN A 450 19.64 -16.87 0.97
CA GLN A 450 20.53 -18.01 1.19
C GLN A 450 21.28 -17.88 2.51
N ASP A 451 21.88 -16.71 2.77
CA ASP A 451 22.63 -16.45 3.99
C ASP A 451 21.71 -16.48 5.22
N MET A 452 20.54 -15.82 5.12
CA MET A 452 19.53 -15.81 6.19
C MET A 452 19.06 -17.23 6.54
N PHE A 453 18.69 -18.04 5.55
CA PHE A 453 18.26 -19.42 5.79
C PHE A 453 19.39 -20.31 6.32
N ASP A 454 20.62 -20.11 5.86
CA ASP A 454 21.79 -20.84 6.35
C ASP A 454 22.05 -20.53 7.82
N ARG A 455 21.95 -19.26 8.21
CA ARG A 455 22.05 -18.85 9.61
C ARG A 455 20.85 -19.35 10.42
N GLY A 456 19.63 -19.28 9.86
CA GLY A 456 18.43 -19.83 10.46
C GLY A 456 18.60 -21.30 10.82
N ALA A 457 19.06 -22.13 9.89
CA ALA A 457 19.31 -23.55 10.14
C ALA A 457 20.33 -23.79 11.29
N GLN A 458 21.36 -22.95 11.40
CA GLN A 458 22.33 -23.02 12.50
C GLN A 458 21.70 -22.64 13.84
N GLU A 459 20.92 -21.55 13.89
CA GLU A 459 20.24 -21.09 15.10
C GLU A 459 19.20 -22.09 15.62
N LEU A 460 18.45 -22.74 14.71
CA LEU A 460 17.51 -23.81 15.08
C LEU A 460 18.24 -25.03 15.62
N LYS A 461 19.34 -25.45 14.98
CA LYS A 461 20.16 -26.58 15.43
C LYS A 461 20.75 -26.35 16.82
N ALA A 462 21.23 -25.14 17.09
CA ALA A 462 21.80 -24.78 18.40
C ALA A 462 20.79 -24.93 19.56
N ARG A 463 19.49 -24.87 19.27
CA ARG A 463 18.40 -24.94 20.26
C ARG A 463 17.80 -26.34 20.43
N GLN A 464 18.19 -27.31 19.60
CA GLN A 464 17.54 -28.63 19.53
C GLN A 464 17.52 -29.39 20.87
N ASP A 465 18.59 -29.25 21.67
CA ASP A 465 18.82 -29.97 22.92
C ASP A 465 18.29 -29.20 24.16
N GLY A 466 17.77 -27.98 23.94
CA GLY A 466 17.33 -27.07 24.99
C GLY A 466 15.85 -27.16 25.33
N LYS A 467 15.26 -26.02 25.66
CA LYS A 467 13.80 -25.84 25.81
C LYS A 467 13.09 -26.03 24.46
N PRO A 468 11.77 -26.29 24.41
CA PRO A 468 11.00 -26.07 23.19
C PRO A 468 11.29 -24.68 22.64
N PHE A 469 11.40 -24.52 21.33
CA PHE A 469 11.67 -23.22 20.71
C PHE A 469 10.58 -22.82 19.74
N TYR A 470 10.45 -21.51 19.52
CA TYR A 470 9.84 -21.00 18.31
C TYR A 470 10.78 -20.06 17.58
N ALA A 471 10.63 -19.97 16.26
CA ALA A 471 11.45 -19.09 15.45
C ALA A 471 10.61 -18.32 14.44
N LEU A 472 11.06 -17.10 14.13
CA LEU A 472 10.65 -16.34 12.97
C LEU A 472 11.85 -16.21 12.03
N LEU A 473 11.71 -16.76 10.82
CA LEU A 473 12.66 -16.57 9.73
C LEU A 473 11.98 -15.68 8.69
N GLN A 474 12.56 -14.53 8.38
CA GLN A 474 11.98 -13.58 7.43
C GLN A 474 12.95 -13.33 6.29
N THR A 475 12.48 -13.56 5.05
CA THR A 475 13.24 -13.27 3.84
C THR A 475 13.18 -11.79 3.45
N LEU A 476 14.03 -11.35 2.53
CA LEU A 476 14.05 -9.96 2.06
C LEU A 476 14.51 -9.77 0.61
N SER A 477 15.12 -10.79 0.00
CA SER A 477 15.75 -10.63 -1.33
C SER A 477 14.73 -10.29 -2.43
N ASN A 478 13.45 -10.62 -2.23
CA ASN A 478 12.35 -10.30 -3.13
C ASN A 478 11.80 -8.87 -2.95
N HIS A 479 12.70 -7.88 -2.83
CA HIS A 479 12.35 -6.48 -2.66
C HIS A 479 13.17 -5.61 -3.63
N THR A 480 12.55 -4.59 -4.24
CA THR A 480 13.22 -3.60 -5.10
C THR A 480 14.46 -3.03 -4.38
N PRO A 481 15.68 -3.06 -4.94
CA PRO A 481 16.02 -3.19 -6.36
C PRO A 481 16.28 -4.62 -6.87
N TYR A 482 15.86 -5.66 -6.14
CA TYR A 482 16.08 -7.07 -6.49
C TYR A 482 17.57 -7.40 -6.67
N ALA A 483 18.40 -6.91 -5.73
CA ALA A 483 19.82 -7.17 -5.69
C ALA A 483 20.06 -8.64 -5.31
N LEU A 484 20.63 -9.42 -6.21
CA LEU A 484 20.85 -10.86 -6.06
C LEU A 484 22.34 -11.23 -6.24
N PRO A 485 22.78 -12.38 -5.70
CA PRO A 485 24.14 -12.87 -5.89
C PRO A 485 24.51 -13.06 -7.38
N ASP A 486 25.79 -12.90 -7.69
CA ASP A 486 26.40 -13.23 -8.98
C ASP A 486 27.63 -14.12 -8.75
N PRO A 487 27.66 -15.39 -9.24
CA PRO A 487 26.64 -16.04 -10.08
C PRO A 487 25.35 -16.36 -9.32
N LEU A 488 24.21 -16.21 -10.01
CA LEU A 488 22.89 -16.59 -9.48
C LEU A 488 22.72 -18.12 -9.51
N PRO A 489 22.28 -18.78 -8.42
CA PRO A 489 22.14 -20.24 -8.37
C PRO A 489 20.87 -20.76 -9.07
N VAL A 490 20.04 -19.87 -9.61
CA VAL A 490 18.82 -20.19 -10.35
C VAL A 490 18.82 -19.49 -11.70
N GLU A 491 18.06 -20.03 -12.66
CA GLU A 491 17.84 -19.34 -13.94
C GLU A 491 16.97 -18.10 -13.75
N ARG A 492 17.35 -17.00 -14.40
CA ARG A 492 16.53 -15.79 -14.45
C ARG A 492 15.18 -16.07 -15.11
N VAL A 493 14.14 -15.46 -14.56
CA VAL A 493 12.82 -15.42 -15.19
C VAL A 493 12.87 -14.40 -16.33
N THR A 494 12.28 -14.75 -17.48
CA THR A 494 12.20 -13.87 -18.64
C THR A 494 10.84 -14.01 -19.31
N GLY A 495 10.39 -12.98 -20.02
CA GLY A 495 9.18 -13.02 -20.83
C GLY A 495 7.93 -12.47 -20.14
N HIS A 496 8.08 -11.91 -18.93
CA HIS A 496 7.04 -11.26 -18.13
C HIS A 496 7.22 -9.74 -18.06
N GLY A 497 7.97 -9.16 -18.99
CA GLY A 497 8.07 -7.71 -19.14
C GLY A 497 8.67 -7.03 -17.91
N SER A 498 7.93 -6.10 -17.30
CA SER A 498 8.40 -5.38 -16.12
C SER A 498 8.52 -6.23 -14.84
N LEU A 499 7.95 -7.46 -14.83
CA LEU A 499 7.99 -8.37 -13.69
C LEU A 499 9.19 -9.33 -13.68
N ASP A 500 10.02 -9.37 -14.73
CA ASP A 500 11.11 -10.35 -14.86
C ASP A 500 12.09 -10.32 -13.68
N GLU A 501 12.47 -9.14 -13.17
CA GLU A 501 13.39 -9.01 -12.02
C GLU A 501 12.75 -9.46 -10.71
N HIS A 502 11.50 -9.05 -10.45
CA HIS A 502 10.73 -9.48 -9.28
C HIS A 502 10.56 -11.00 -9.26
N LEU A 503 10.09 -11.59 -10.36
CA LEU A 503 9.88 -13.04 -10.46
C LEU A 503 11.19 -13.82 -10.35
N THR A 504 12.31 -13.25 -10.83
CA THR A 504 13.65 -13.83 -10.63
C THR A 504 14.02 -13.84 -9.15
N ALA A 505 13.79 -12.75 -8.42
CA ALA A 505 14.06 -12.67 -6.99
C ALA A 505 13.16 -13.63 -6.19
N MET A 506 11.89 -13.75 -6.56
CA MET A 506 10.96 -14.73 -5.98
C MET A 506 11.45 -16.18 -6.22
N ARG A 507 11.92 -16.52 -7.43
CA ARG A 507 12.50 -17.84 -7.72
C ARG A 507 13.78 -18.11 -6.93
N TYR A 508 14.60 -17.09 -6.69
CA TYR A 508 15.78 -17.21 -5.82
C TYR A 508 15.39 -17.48 -4.36
N ALA A 509 14.40 -16.74 -3.83
CA ALA A 509 13.88 -16.95 -2.49
C ALA A 509 13.27 -18.36 -2.31
N ASP A 510 12.53 -18.84 -3.31
CA ASP A 510 12.00 -20.21 -3.37
C ASP A 510 13.11 -21.27 -3.34
N TRP A 511 14.17 -21.08 -4.14
CA TRP A 511 15.33 -21.96 -4.11
C TRP A 511 16.01 -22.00 -2.74
N ALA A 512 16.21 -20.83 -2.12
CA ALA A 512 16.83 -20.72 -0.80
C ALA A 512 15.97 -21.41 0.28
N LEU A 513 14.64 -21.28 0.22
CA LEU A 513 13.69 -22.04 1.04
C LEU A 513 13.85 -23.55 0.84
N GLY A 514 14.00 -24.00 -0.40
CA GLY A 514 14.30 -25.40 -0.71
C GLY A 514 15.59 -25.89 -0.04
N GLN A 515 16.67 -25.10 -0.12
CA GLN A 515 17.95 -25.45 0.52
C GLN A 515 17.84 -25.51 2.05
N PHE A 516 17.08 -24.60 2.65
CA PHE A 516 16.77 -24.62 4.08
C PHE A 516 16.11 -25.95 4.48
N PHE A 517 15.07 -26.38 3.76
CA PHE A 517 14.38 -27.63 4.07
C PHE A 517 15.26 -28.87 3.87
N GLU A 518 16.13 -28.89 2.86
CA GLU A 518 17.11 -29.98 2.68
C GLU A 518 18.10 -30.10 3.84
N LYS A 519 18.41 -28.99 4.52
CA LYS A 519 19.21 -28.98 5.75
C LYS A 519 18.37 -29.38 6.96
N ALA A 520 17.21 -28.75 7.15
CA ALA A 520 16.31 -28.99 8.28
C ALA A 520 15.91 -30.47 8.38
N LYS A 521 15.55 -31.12 7.26
CA LYS A 521 15.16 -32.55 7.20
C LYS A 521 16.22 -33.52 7.75
N LYS A 522 17.49 -33.11 7.80
CA LYS A 522 18.60 -33.92 8.31
C LYS A 522 18.78 -33.79 9.83
N GLU A 523 18.16 -32.79 10.44
CA GLU A 523 18.33 -32.50 11.86
C GLU A 523 17.24 -33.20 12.72
N PRO A 524 17.56 -33.65 13.94
CA PRO A 524 16.61 -34.35 14.82
C PRO A 524 15.32 -33.56 15.12
N TYR A 525 15.42 -32.23 15.28
CA TYR A 525 14.27 -31.39 15.60
C TYR A 525 13.18 -31.40 14.50
N TYR A 526 13.52 -31.73 13.25
CA TYR A 526 12.53 -31.72 12.16
C TYR A 526 11.31 -32.60 12.45
N LYS A 527 11.53 -33.74 13.13
CA LYS A 527 10.49 -34.74 13.44
C LYS A 527 9.49 -34.28 14.51
N ASN A 528 9.78 -33.20 15.21
CA ASN A 528 8.91 -32.62 16.25
C ASN A 528 8.72 -31.11 16.07
N THR A 529 8.86 -30.60 14.85
CA THR A 529 8.66 -29.18 14.54
C THR A 529 7.49 -29.00 13.59
N LEU A 530 6.63 -28.01 13.88
CA LEU A 530 5.68 -27.47 12.93
C LEU A 530 6.34 -26.30 12.20
N PHE A 531 6.52 -26.44 10.89
CA PHE A 531 6.91 -25.35 10.00
C PHE A 531 5.65 -24.70 9.42
N VAL A 532 5.60 -23.38 9.49
CA VAL A 532 4.50 -22.55 8.99
C VAL A 532 5.09 -21.59 7.97
N VAL A 533 4.94 -21.91 6.68
CA VAL A 533 5.48 -21.11 5.58
C VAL A 533 4.37 -20.27 4.98
N LEU A 534 4.55 -18.95 4.94
CA LEU A 534 3.53 -18.05 4.40
C LEU A 534 4.15 -16.79 3.78
N GLY A 535 3.44 -16.17 2.84
CA GLY A 535 3.77 -14.82 2.39
C GLY A 535 3.37 -13.76 3.43
N ASP A 536 4.13 -12.68 3.54
CA ASP A 536 3.73 -11.50 4.32
C ASP A 536 2.67 -10.65 3.61
N HIS A 537 2.81 -10.51 2.30
CA HIS A 537 1.85 -9.94 1.36
C HIS A 537 2.20 -10.39 -0.07
N GLY A 538 1.34 -10.06 -1.02
CA GLY A 538 1.61 -10.22 -2.45
C GLY A 538 2.15 -8.94 -3.09
N PHE A 539 2.54 -9.08 -4.36
CA PHE A 539 2.98 -8.00 -5.24
C PHE A 539 1.94 -7.73 -6.32
N GLY A 540 1.99 -6.59 -7.01
CA GLY A 540 1.09 -6.30 -8.13
C GLY A 540 1.34 -7.25 -9.32
N ASN A 541 0.29 -7.62 -10.06
CA ASN A 541 0.38 -8.38 -11.31
C ASN A 541 -0.33 -7.63 -12.45
N ASP A 542 -0.15 -8.08 -13.70
CA ASP A 542 -0.72 -7.46 -14.91
C ASP A 542 -2.25 -7.33 -14.86
N LYS A 543 -2.92 -8.19 -14.08
CA LYS A 543 -4.37 -8.21 -13.91
C LYS A 543 -4.76 -7.96 -12.45
N GLN A 544 -5.46 -6.86 -12.23
CA GLN A 544 -6.10 -6.53 -10.95
C GLN A 544 -7.46 -7.22 -10.87
N LEU A 545 -7.65 -8.11 -9.89
CA LEU A 545 -8.88 -8.89 -9.78
C LEU A 545 -10.06 -8.09 -9.23
N THR A 546 -9.80 -7.11 -8.36
CA THR A 546 -10.82 -6.26 -7.75
C THR A 546 -10.29 -4.83 -7.67
N GLU A 547 -11.16 -3.87 -7.29
CA GLU A 547 -10.76 -2.46 -7.15
C GLU A 547 -9.69 -2.22 -6.07
N MET A 548 -9.51 -3.17 -5.15
CA MET A 548 -8.44 -3.16 -4.14
C MET A 548 -7.27 -4.09 -4.50
N ASP A 549 -7.30 -4.72 -5.68
CA ASP A 549 -6.33 -5.70 -6.16
C ASP A 549 -6.15 -6.93 -5.24
N LEU A 550 -7.18 -7.79 -5.19
CA LEU A 550 -7.19 -9.01 -4.36
C LEU A 550 -5.95 -9.91 -4.56
N GLY A 551 -5.33 -9.87 -5.75
CA GLY A 551 -4.10 -10.62 -6.04
C GLY A 551 -2.91 -10.24 -5.17
N ARG A 552 -2.88 -9.03 -4.61
CA ARG A 552 -1.87 -8.56 -3.64
C ARG A 552 -2.10 -9.07 -2.23
N PHE A 553 -3.29 -9.58 -1.94
CA PHE A 553 -3.61 -10.14 -0.63
C PHE A 553 -3.47 -11.65 -0.62
N ASN A 554 -3.80 -12.33 -1.72
CA ASN A 554 -3.67 -13.79 -1.77
C ASN A 554 -2.20 -14.21 -1.69
N VAL A 555 -1.85 -14.91 -0.62
CA VAL A 555 -0.51 -15.46 -0.35
C VAL A 555 -0.67 -16.91 0.08
N PRO A 556 0.30 -17.81 -0.19
CA PRO A 556 0.18 -19.18 0.28
C PRO A 556 0.32 -19.24 1.80
N LEU A 557 -0.31 -20.25 2.41
CA LEU A 557 0.01 -20.74 3.75
C LEU A 557 0.21 -22.25 3.66
N LEU A 558 1.36 -22.74 4.10
CA LEU A 558 1.74 -24.15 4.09
C LEU A 558 2.17 -24.59 5.48
N LEU A 559 1.47 -25.60 6.02
CA LEU A 559 1.82 -26.25 7.27
C LEU A 559 2.56 -27.56 7.00
N ILE A 560 3.78 -27.72 7.50
CA ILE A 560 4.56 -28.95 7.38
C ILE A 560 4.94 -29.43 8.78
N GLY A 561 4.67 -30.69 9.09
CA GLY A 561 5.01 -31.25 10.39
C GLY A 561 4.47 -32.67 10.55
N PRO A 562 4.90 -33.39 11.60
CA PRO A 562 4.47 -34.76 11.85
C PRO A 562 2.96 -34.83 12.06
N GLY A 563 2.25 -35.67 11.30
CA GLY A 563 0.81 -35.87 11.46
C GLY A 563 -0.09 -34.83 10.79
N VAL A 564 0.47 -33.81 10.12
CA VAL A 564 -0.34 -32.73 9.50
C VAL A 564 -1.21 -33.29 8.38
N GLN A 565 -0.63 -33.98 7.40
CA GLN A 565 -1.37 -34.50 6.25
C GLN A 565 -2.33 -35.63 6.64
N GLU A 566 -1.90 -36.48 7.57
CA GLU A 566 -2.68 -37.63 8.02
C GLU A 566 -3.97 -37.19 8.72
N LYS A 567 -3.96 -36.04 9.40
CA LYS A 567 -5.14 -35.53 10.11
C LYS A 567 -5.96 -34.53 9.31
N PHE A 568 -5.33 -33.68 8.51
CA PHE A 568 -5.98 -32.52 7.90
C PHE A 568 -5.97 -32.54 6.36
N GLY A 569 -5.37 -33.56 5.75
CA GLY A 569 -5.23 -33.67 4.30
C GLY A 569 -4.13 -32.79 3.73
N GLN A 570 -4.09 -32.67 2.40
CA GLN A 570 -3.01 -31.98 1.67
C GLN A 570 -3.39 -30.56 1.25
N ARG A 571 -4.69 -30.25 1.19
CA ARG A 571 -5.19 -28.95 0.72
C ARG A 571 -6.45 -28.55 1.47
N SER A 572 -6.54 -27.27 1.81
CA SER A 572 -7.73 -26.64 2.40
C SER A 572 -8.10 -25.37 1.64
N SER A 573 -9.39 -25.22 1.36
CA SER A 573 -9.97 -24.00 0.74
C SER A 573 -10.78 -23.18 1.75
N ILE A 574 -10.57 -23.41 3.04
CA ILE A 574 -11.07 -22.53 4.09
C ILE A 574 -10.40 -21.16 3.94
N VAL A 575 -11.21 -20.11 3.94
CA VAL A 575 -10.70 -18.73 3.92
C VAL A 575 -10.03 -18.41 5.25
N GLY A 576 -8.77 -18.00 5.19
CA GLY A 576 -8.00 -17.58 6.35
C GLY A 576 -7.16 -16.33 6.07
N THR A 577 -6.71 -15.71 7.15
CA THR A 577 -5.79 -14.56 7.14
C THR A 577 -4.66 -14.73 8.15
N GLN A 578 -3.67 -13.84 8.14
CA GLN A 578 -2.51 -13.92 9.02
C GLN A 578 -2.85 -13.90 10.51
N VAL A 579 -3.94 -13.24 10.92
CA VAL A 579 -4.42 -13.32 12.32
C VAL A 579 -4.81 -14.74 12.74
N ASP A 580 -5.11 -15.64 11.79
CA ASP A 580 -5.48 -17.03 12.06
C ASP A 580 -4.26 -17.95 12.29
N VAL A 581 -3.04 -17.47 12.07
CA VAL A 581 -1.80 -18.26 12.21
C VAL A 581 -1.55 -18.65 13.66
N VAL A 582 -1.52 -17.67 14.58
CA VAL A 582 -1.30 -17.92 16.02
C VAL A 582 -2.28 -18.96 16.59
N PRO A 583 -3.61 -18.83 16.46
CA PRO A 583 -4.55 -19.75 17.08
C PRO A 583 -4.47 -21.14 16.43
N THR A 584 -4.19 -21.23 15.13
CA THR A 584 -3.96 -22.51 14.44
C THR A 584 -2.73 -23.23 15.02
N ILE A 585 -1.60 -22.51 15.21
CA ILE A 585 -0.39 -23.05 15.86
C ILE A 585 -0.69 -23.51 17.29
N MET A 586 -1.33 -22.67 18.09
CA MET A 586 -1.65 -22.99 19.49
C MET A 586 -2.58 -24.20 19.60
N GLY A 587 -3.51 -24.35 18.66
CA GLY A 587 -4.37 -25.53 18.57
C GLY A 587 -3.61 -26.82 18.31
N ARG A 588 -2.54 -26.76 17.52
CA ARG A 588 -1.70 -27.94 17.24
C ARG A 588 -0.77 -28.28 18.41
N LEU A 589 -0.24 -27.27 19.11
CA LEU A 589 0.57 -27.47 20.32
C LEU A 589 -0.22 -28.06 21.49
N GLY A 590 -1.54 -27.86 21.51
CA GLY A 590 -2.39 -28.34 22.58
C GLY A 590 -2.33 -27.48 23.86
N GLY A 591 -3.07 -27.92 24.88
CA GLY A 591 -3.12 -27.27 26.20
C GLY A 591 -3.97 -26.00 26.25
N LEU A 592 -4.32 -25.58 27.47
CA LEU A 592 -5.09 -24.35 27.69
C LEU A 592 -4.33 -23.13 27.14
N ASN A 593 -5.03 -22.27 26.40
CA ASN A 593 -4.51 -21.05 25.85
C ASN A 593 -5.47 -19.89 26.12
N ARG A 594 -5.13 -19.04 27.10
CA ARG A 594 -5.83 -17.77 27.30
C ARG A 594 -5.28 -16.75 26.33
N ASN A 595 -6.14 -16.25 25.44
CA ASN A 595 -5.74 -15.32 24.41
C ASN A 595 -6.84 -14.29 24.12
N GLN A 596 -6.47 -13.24 23.39
CA GLN A 596 -7.36 -12.25 22.82
C GLN A 596 -7.02 -12.04 21.34
N CYS A 597 -6.84 -13.17 20.66
CA CYS A 597 -6.51 -13.22 19.25
C CYS A 597 -7.73 -12.84 18.40
N TRP A 598 -7.51 -12.07 17.34
CA TRP A 598 -8.55 -11.67 16.39
C TRP A 598 -8.73 -12.63 15.21
N GLY A 599 -7.97 -13.72 15.18
CA GLY A 599 -8.19 -14.85 14.29
C GLY A 599 -8.76 -16.09 15.00
N ARG A 600 -8.88 -17.17 14.24
CA ARG A 600 -9.45 -18.47 14.62
C ARG A 600 -8.52 -19.61 14.22
N ASP A 601 -8.61 -20.73 14.93
CA ASP A 601 -7.91 -21.95 14.53
C ASP A 601 -8.59 -22.56 13.30
N LEU A 602 -7.94 -22.44 12.13
CA LEU A 602 -8.48 -22.89 10.85
C LEU A 602 -8.68 -24.41 10.78
N LEU A 603 -8.11 -25.16 11.72
CA LEU A 603 -8.19 -26.62 11.81
C LEU A 603 -9.04 -27.10 12.99
N ASN A 604 -9.83 -26.21 13.58
CA ASN A 604 -10.85 -26.50 14.60
C ASN A 604 -12.17 -25.74 14.33
N LEU A 605 -12.38 -25.28 13.09
CA LEU A 605 -13.63 -24.63 12.73
C LEU A 605 -14.80 -25.63 12.74
N PRO A 606 -16.03 -25.18 13.05
CA PRO A 606 -17.22 -26.01 12.93
C PRO A 606 -17.40 -26.57 11.52
N GLU A 607 -18.01 -27.75 11.41
CA GLU A 607 -18.32 -28.35 10.12
C GLU A 607 -19.18 -27.39 9.27
N GLY A 608 -18.75 -27.16 8.02
CA GLY A 608 -19.42 -26.25 7.09
C GLY A 608 -19.01 -24.77 7.18
N ASP A 609 -18.19 -24.37 8.16
CA ASP A 609 -17.60 -23.03 8.20
C ASP A 609 -16.61 -22.86 7.04
N LYS A 610 -16.85 -21.84 6.21
CA LYS A 610 -16.03 -21.55 5.02
C LYS A 610 -14.82 -20.68 5.31
N GLY A 611 -14.63 -20.25 6.56
CA GLY A 611 -13.64 -19.26 6.91
C GLY A 611 -14.08 -17.84 6.57
N PHE A 612 -13.34 -16.87 7.10
CA PHE A 612 -13.46 -15.47 6.72
C PHE A 612 -12.14 -14.74 6.98
N GLY A 613 -11.97 -13.59 6.32
CA GLY A 613 -10.83 -12.71 6.54
C GLY A 613 -11.23 -11.24 6.41
N VAL A 614 -10.69 -10.37 7.26
CA VAL A 614 -10.81 -8.91 7.10
C VAL A 614 -9.46 -8.37 6.66
N ILE A 615 -9.45 -7.66 5.54
CA ILE A 615 -8.23 -7.17 4.88
C ILE A 615 -8.33 -5.67 4.59
N LYS A 616 -7.17 -5.01 4.59
CA LYS A 616 -7.06 -3.59 4.27
C LYS A 616 -5.75 -3.29 3.53
N PRO A 617 -5.77 -2.61 2.38
CA PRO A 617 -4.57 -2.15 1.71
C PRO A 617 -3.87 -1.06 2.51
N SER A 618 -2.55 -0.96 2.33
CA SER A 618 -1.76 0.16 2.83
C SER A 618 -2.15 1.46 2.12
N GLY A 619 -1.91 2.59 2.80
CA GLY A 619 -2.24 3.91 2.31
C GLY A 619 -3.48 4.48 3.01
N SER A 620 -3.51 5.80 3.11
CA SER A 620 -4.47 6.59 3.89
C SER A 620 -5.93 6.51 3.44
N GLU A 621 -6.27 5.62 2.52
CA GLU A 621 -7.64 5.35 2.07
C GLU A 621 -8.30 4.36 3.03
N GLN A 622 -9.55 4.64 3.47
CA GLN A 622 -10.28 3.72 4.37
C GLN A 622 -11.03 2.65 3.58
N VAL A 623 -10.45 2.15 2.47
CA VAL A 623 -10.99 0.98 1.78
C VAL A 623 -10.68 -0.25 2.62
N VAL A 624 -11.71 -1.05 2.88
CA VAL A 624 -11.64 -2.27 3.69
C VAL A 624 -12.47 -3.37 3.03
N ALA A 625 -12.17 -4.63 3.31
CA ALA A 625 -12.98 -5.73 2.81
C ALA A 625 -13.10 -6.89 3.79
N ILE A 626 -14.20 -7.63 3.66
CA ILE A 626 -14.38 -8.95 4.28
C ILE A 626 -14.52 -10.01 3.19
N ILE A 627 -13.79 -11.12 3.35
CA ILE A 627 -13.78 -12.28 2.47
C ILE A 627 -14.44 -13.43 3.22
N SER A 628 -15.33 -14.20 2.58
CA SER A 628 -15.85 -15.47 3.12
C SER A 628 -16.26 -16.42 2.01
N GLY A 629 -15.72 -17.65 2.04
CA GLY A 629 -15.88 -18.60 0.93
C GLY A 629 -15.39 -18.02 -0.39
N ASN A 630 -16.28 -17.89 -1.37
CA ASN A 630 -15.99 -17.29 -2.68
C ASN A 630 -16.55 -15.86 -2.82
N ARG A 631 -16.92 -15.21 -1.71
CA ARG A 631 -17.47 -13.86 -1.66
C ARG A 631 -16.45 -12.88 -1.09
N ILE A 632 -16.41 -11.68 -1.64
CA ILE A 632 -15.70 -10.54 -1.07
C ILE A 632 -16.61 -9.31 -1.10
N LEU A 633 -16.81 -8.69 0.07
CA LEU A 633 -17.48 -7.40 0.18
C LEU A 633 -16.41 -6.32 0.39
N ILE A 634 -16.33 -5.37 -0.53
CA ILE A 634 -15.40 -4.23 -0.49
C ILE A 634 -16.20 -2.99 -0.12
N GLU A 635 -15.73 -2.27 0.90
CA GLU A 635 -16.34 -1.02 1.36
C GLU A 635 -15.34 0.14 1.24
N PRO A 636 -15.49 0.99 0.21
CA PRO A 636 -14.76 2.24 0.09
C PRO A 636 -15.37 3.34 0.98
N THR A 637 -14.54 4.30 1.41
CA THR A 637 -14.94 5.37 2.36
C THR A 637 -16.14 6.22 1.93
N GLU A 638 -16.27 6.50 0.63
CA GLU A 638 -17.26 7.44 0.08
C GLU A 638 -18.18 6.81 -0.97
N MET A 639 -18.09 5.50 -1.19
CA MET A 639 -18.88 4.77 -2.19
C MET A 639 -19.70 3.65 -1.53
N PRO A 640 -20.83 3.22 -2.13
CA PRO A 640 -21.53 2.04 -1.68
C PRO A 640 -20.62 0.81 -1.66
N ALA A 641 -20.79 -0.06 -0.67
CA ALA A 641 -20.10 -1.33 -0.63
C ALA A 641 -20.52 -2.21 -1.82
N LYS A 642 -19.56 -2.93 -2.39
CA LYS A 642 -19.77 -3.85 -3.51
C LYS A 642 -19.52 -5.27 -3.04
N LEU A 643 -20.42 -6.19 -3.40
CA LEU A 643 -20.21 -7.61 -3.21
C LEU A 643 -19.78 -8.25 -4.53
N LEU A 644 -18.69 -9.00 -4.51
CA LEU A 644 -18.21 -9.75 -5.66
C LEU A 644 -18.12 -11.24 -5.32
N THR A 645 -18.31 -12.08 -6.33
CA THR A 645 -17.80 -13.46 -6.33
C THR A 645 -16.43 -13.47 -6.97
N TYR A 646 -15.48 -14.21 -6.40
CA TYR A 646 -14.13 -14.35 -6.95
C TYR A 646 -13.71 -15.80 -7.12
N THR A 647 -12.79 -16.03 -8.05
CA THR A 647 -12.09 -17.30 -8.26
C THR A 647 -10.58 -17.02 -8.31
N LEU A 648 -9.79 -17.84 -7.61
CA LEU A 648 -8.33 -17.80 -7.62
C LEU A 648 -7.74 -18.90 -8.51
N GLY A 649 -6.42 -18.88 -8.66
CA GLY A 649 -5.64 -19.88 -9.38
C GLY A 649 -5.44 -19.57 -10.85
N ALA A 650 -5.35 -20.60 -11.70
CA ALA A 650 -4.90 -20.47 -13.10
C ALA A 650 -5.75 -19.55 -13.97
N LYS A 651 -7.04 -19.38 -13.63
CA LYS A 651 -7.98 -18.52 -14.37
C LYS A 651 -8.73 -17.63 -13.39
N PRO A 652 -8.07 -16.59 -12.85
CA PRO A 652 -8.66 -15.81 -11.79
C PRO A 652 -9.64 -14.78 -12.35
N SER A 653 -10.76 -14.61 -11.65
CA SER A 653 -11.85 -13.70 -12.03
C SER A 653 -12.53 -13.13 -10.78
N ALA A 654 -13.16 -11.97 -10.94
CA ALA A 654 -14.12 -11.46 -9.98
C ALA A 654 -15.28 -10.80 -10.72
N GLU A 655 -16.49 -11.01 -10.23
CA GLU A 655 -17.72 -10.49 -10.83
C GLU A 655 -18.61 -9.91 -9.73
N GLU A 656 -19.14 -8.71 -9.95
CA GLU A 656 -20.08 -8.08 -9.02
C GLU A 656 -21.40 -8.86 -8.97
N VAL A 657 -21.93 -9.03 -7.76
CA VAL A 657 -23.23 -9.68 -7.54
C VAL A 657 -24.18 -8.67 -6.90
N PRO A 658 -24.90 -7.90 -7.73
CA PRO A 658 -25.81 -6.87 -7.23
C PRO A 658 -26.97 -7.51 -6.44
N ASP A 659 -27.44 -6.80 -5.41
CA ASP A 659 -28.61 -7.16 -4.60
C ASP A 659 -28.55 -8.55 -3.95
N ALA A 660 -27.35 -9.08 -3.69
CA ALA A 660 -27.21 -10.38 -3.06
C ALA A 660 -27.72 -10.35 -1.60
N PRO A 661 -28.42 -11.41 -1.14
CA PRO A 661 -29.07 -11.42 0.17
C PRO A 661 -28.08 -11.36 1.35
N ASP A 662 -26.83 -11.80 1.13
CA ASP A 662 -25.74 -11.81 2.12
C ASP A 662 -24.98 -10.48 2.22
N THR A 663 -25.26 -9.50 1.34
CA THR A 663 -24.56 -8.20 1.31
C THR A 663 -24.64 -7.47 2.66
N GLN A 664 -25.84 -7.38 3.23
CA GLN A 664 -26.06 -6.67 4.50
C GLN A 664 -25.42 -7.39 5.69
N GLU A 665 -25.41 -8.72 5.68
CA GLU A 665 -24.78 -9.51 6.72
C GLU A 665 -23.26 -9.35 6.70
N LEU A 666 -22.63 -9.48 5.53
CA LEU A 666 -21.19 -9.28 5.37
C LEU A 666 -20.78 -7.85 5.73
N LYS A 667 -21.56 -6.85 5.31
CA LYS A 667 -21.32 -5.46 5.68
C LYS A 667 -21.39 -5.26 7.19
N ARG A 668 -22.43 -5.78 7.86
CA ARG A 668 -22.56 -5.71 9.32
C ARG A 668 -21.39 -6.38 10.02
N LYS A 669 -20.93 -7.54 9.54
CA LYS A 669 -19.74 -8.25 10.06
C LYS A 669 -18.47 -7.41 9.92
N LEU A 670 -18.24 -6.84 8.74
CA LEU A 670 -17.08 -5.98 8.46
C LEU A 670 -17.06 -4.75 9.37
N GLU A 671 -18.15 -3.97 9.43
CA GLU A 671 -18.25 -2.79 10.27
C GLU A 671 -18.09 -3.12 11.76
N SER A 672 -18.70 -4.23 12.21
CA SER A 672 -18.60 -4.71 13.60
C SER A 672 -17.17 -5.07 13.98
N PHE A 673 -16.46 -5.79 13.09
CA PHE A 673 -15.09 -6.22 13.29
C PHE A 673 -14.17 -5.00 13.43
N LEU A 674 -14.23 -4.06 12.48
CA LEU A 674 -13.42 -2.85 12.49
C LEU A 674 -13.71 -1.98 13.70
N GLN A 675 -14.99 -1.70 13.99
CA GLN A 675 -15.38 -0.88 15.13
C GLN A 675 -14.90 -1.48 16.46
N THR A 676 -15.12 -2.77 16.67
CA THR A 676 -14.75 -3.43 17.93
C THR A 676 -13.23 -3.56 18.05
N ALA A 677 -12.51 -3.87 16.96
CA ALA A 677 -11.05 -3.97 16.96
C ALA A 677 -10.39 -2.62 17.24
N THR A 678 -10.83 -1.57 16.55
CA THR A 678 -10.34 -0.21 16.77
C THR A 678 -10.58 0.24 18.19
N LYS A 679 -11.79 0.00 18.75
CA LYS A 679 -12.07 0.30 20.14
C LYS A 679 -11.19 -0.50 21.10
N SER A 680 -11.02 -1.80 20.87
CA SER A 680 -10.16 -2.63 21.72
C SER A 680 -8.70 -2.19 21.70
N LEU A 681 -8.20 -1.71 20.56
CA LEU A 681 -6.88 -1.14 20.45
C LEU A 681 -6.79 0.18 21.24
N LEU A 682 -7.67 1.14 20.97
CA LEU A 682 -7.67 2.46 21.60
C LEU A 682 -7.83 2.39 23.13
N ASP A 683 -8.69 1.51 23.62
CA ASP A 683 -8.94 1.33 25.05
C ASP A 683 -7.83 0.52 25.75
N ASN A 684 -6.79 0.06 25.01
CA ASN A 684 -5.77 -0.86 25.50
C ASN A 684 -6.39 -2.11 26.14
N THR A 685 -7.39 -2.68 25.47
CA THR A 685 -8.06 -3.90 25.90
C THR A 685 -7.79 -5.06 24.95
N ALA A 686 -6.89 -4.92 23.97
CA ALA A 686 -6.55 -5.97 22.98
C ALA A 686 -5.56 -7.04 23.48
N GLY A 687 -4.99 -6.88 24.69
CA GLY A 687 -3.97 -7.76 25.22
C GLY A 687 -4.46 -8.91 26.10
N VAL A 688 -3.59 -9.88 26.39
CA VAL A 688 -3.94 -11.06 27.24
C VAL A 688 -4.10 -10.73 28.72
N GLU A 689 -3.52 -9.62 29.19
CA GLU A 689 -3.66 -9.11 30.56
C GLU A 689 -4.54 -7.86 30.60
N ALA A 690 -5.22 -7.63 31.72
CA ALA A 690 -5.92 -6.38 31.94
C ALA A 690 -4.91 -5.21 31.98
N SER A 691 -5.22 -4.11 31.29
CA SER A 691 -4.40 -2.91 31.34
C SER A 691 -4.28 -2.42 32.78
N LYS A 692 -3.05 -2.29 33.28
CA LYS A 692 -2.76 -1.82 34.65
C LYS A 692 -3.17 -0.35 34.89
N ASN A 693 -3.59 0.38 33.85
CA ASN A 693 -3.82 1.82 33.87
C ASN A 693 -5.30 2.23 33.95
N ARG A 694 -6.20 1.40 34.48
CA ARG A 694 -7.54 1.86 34.87
C ARG A 694 -7.53 2.35 36.32
N ASN A 695 -7.09 3.60 36.51
CA ASN A 695 -7.46 4.44 37.65
C ASN A 695 -7.93 5.80 37.14
#